data_AF-A0A928HH14-F1
#
_entry.id   AF-A0A928HH14-F1
#
_cell.length_a   1.000
_cell.length_b   1.000
_cell.length_c   1.000
_cell.angle_alpha   90.00
_cell.angle_beta   90.00
_cell.angle_gamma   90.00
#
_symmetry.space_group_name_H-M   'P 1'
#
loop_
_entity.id
_entity.type
_entity.pdbx_description
1 polymer ?
#
loop_
_entity_poly.entity_id
_entity_poly.type
_entity_poly.pdbx_seq_one_letter_code
_entity_poly.pdbx_strand_id
1 'polypeptide(L)'
;MESFMPRSSSTFPIQILLVSALSAALPGCSQTEAPESPSPASASPSFLKNDEDSEAMKNAENSEENTLSETDAELIRDLEEFASDPEEAAALDAEIKEDEARREAEKKARETGFKTMELPPDWEKMNDEAKLKYLREIAVVQKDTLEKFTPTDAFYIGSYENAQKFQKEKGLAPEIRIDAVFFANWLPELDILDQTDAQHKKAWIQNAIQEDSIPQLELSSDGKRLRKVPNELTGACEIPEGVTRIEKYAFSEGCALTSLTLPASLAEIDEDALAWCTLEEIQVAEGNAHFKAEDGVLFSADGRKLIYCCRNKAHEYTVPESVTEIGPSAFFGCRELSSIVLPESLTQIGPSAFSECEQLIAARIPQNVTTIGERAFFGCRNLTATNIPEGVTRIEKLTFARSSLSIMTLSPNITHILDGAFAECPQLANVRLPENLTHLGRGAFAMCASLSPVTIPANVTEIGDGAFFGCAKMREILVSSQSPHFKSEDGVLLSADGKTLIQFPGRKGGQFYVPDGVTEIRSAAFAGCVNLRAVSFPESVTCIGDAAFAGCTALEKMLLPRKLARLGKCAFADCLKLEAMYLPGTLTRLENGTFANCSQLMRVTFSLGTEEIGSFAFLNCSQLNSVTLPDSLTRIGRSAFHNCSKLHRLVLPEGLSEICDSAFCDCLSLNSINLPQTLTQLGNRAFYHCHYLNEIVLPDGLTVIGEETFFMCENLYTVNIPKSVKRIERSAFTLLSQPIELTIPSTVQEIENFAFFECRKLTLCVEENSAAHRYAVRNKIKFRLLPKEKQENGKE
;
A
#
# COMPACT_ATOMS: atom_id res chain seq x y z
N MET A 1 10.11 -5.06 -1.79
CA MET A 1 9.09 -5.67 -2.66
C MET A 1 8.66 -4.60 -3.65
N GLU A 2 9.26 -4.57 -4.83
CA GLU A 2 8.85 -3.67 -5.92
C GLU A 2 9.37 -4.21 -7.26
N SER A 3 8.60 -5.14 -7.82
CA SER A 3 8.59 -5.58 -9.23
C SER A 3 7.62 -6.76 -9.35
N PHE A 4 6.93 -6.86 -10.49
CA PHE A 4 5.91 -7.88 -10.80
C PHE A 4 4.59 -7.81 -9.99
N MET A 5 3.74 -6.85 -10.36
CA MET A 5 2.30 -7.10 -10.52
C MET A 5 1.90 -6.77 -11.97
N PRO A 6 1.25 -7.68 -12.71
CA PRO A 6 0.64 -7.34 -13.99
C PRO A 6 -0.69 -6.62 -13.78
N ARG A 7 -0.93 -5.56 -14.56
CA ARG A 7 -2.23 -4.87 -14.62
C ARG A 7 -3.24 -5.77 -15.34
N SER A 8 -4.43 -5.94 -14.78
CA SER A 8 -5.63 -6.22 -15.57
C SER A 8 -6.87 -5.61 -14.93
N SER A 9 -7.86 -5.28 -15.75
CA SER A 9 -9.04 -4.50 -15.39
C SER A 9 -10.31 -5.27 -15.70
N SER A 10 -11.09 -5.67 -14.69
CA SER A 10 -12.56 -5.62 -14.67
C SER A 10 -13.14 -6.32 -13.43
N THR A 11 -13.79 -5.51 -12.59
CA THR A 11 -14.98 -5.80 -11.78
C THR A 11 -15.45 -7.27 -11.63
N PHE A 12 -15.10 -7.90 -10.50
CA PHE A 12 -16.00 -8.73 -9.67
C PHE A 12 -15.58 -8.56 -8.19
N PRO A 13 -16.47 -8.75 -7.19
CA PRO A 13 -16.26 -8.22 -5.84
C PRO A 13 -15.32 -9.09 -5.02
N ILE A 14 -14.26 -8.48 -4.49
CA ILE A 14 -13.38 -9.11 -3.50
C ILE A 14 -14.10 -9.10 -2.15
N GLN A 15 -14.65 -10.25 -1.75
CA GLN A 15 -14.87 -10.51 -0.33
C GLN A 15 -13.50 -10.67 0.34
N ILE A 16 -13.03 -9.61 1.00
CA ILE A 16 -11.88 -9.71 1.89
C ILE A 16 -12.28 -10.61 3.05
N LEU A 17 -11.54 -11.71 3.23
CA LEU A 17 -11.75 -12.69 4.29
C LEU A 17 -11.60 -12.04 5.66
N LEU A 18 -12.72 -11.77 6.30
CA LEU A 18 -12.81 -11.52 7.74
C LEU A 18 -12.17 -12.67 8.51
N VAL A 19 -11.11 -12.38 9.26
CA VAL A 19 -10.56 -13.31 10.26
C VAL A 19 -11.50 -13.30 11.47
N SER A 20 -12.57 -14.09 11.39
CA SER A 20 -13.54 -14.27 12.46
C SER A 20 -13.80 -15.75 12.74
N ALA A 21 -12.78 -16.46 13.25
CA ALA A 21 -12.95 -17.80 13.81
C ALA A 21 -11.80 -18.20 14.74
N LEU A 22 -12.00 -18.09 16.07
CA LEU A 22 -11.32 -18.94 17.06
C LEU A 22 -12.03 -18.90 18.42
N SER A 23 -13.23 -19.50 18.46
CA SER A 23 -13.82 -20.02 19.70
C SER A 23 -14.62 -21.27 19.35
N ALA A 24 -14.05 -22.44 19.64
CA ALA A 24 -14.69 -23.73 19.45
C ALA A 24 -14.33 -24.69 20.59
N ALA A 25 -15.34 -24.96 21.41
CA ALA A 25 -15.61 -26.18 22.20
C ALA A 25 -14.44 -27.03 22.76
N LEU A 26 -14.46 -27.18 24.10
CA LEU A 26 -14.09 -28.43 24.76
C LEU A 26 -15.37 -29.16 25.22
N PRO A 27 -15.44 -30.51 25.13
CA PRO A 27 -16.65 -31.25 25.48
C PRO A 27 -16.67 -31.76 26.95
N GLY A 28 -17.86 -31.77 27.54
CA GLY A 28 -18.27 -32.81 28.51
C GLY A 28 -18.09 -32.54 30.01
N CYS A 29 -19.17 -32.13 30.68
CA CYS A 29 -19.61 -32.76 31.94
C CYS A 29 -21.12 -32.54 32.19
N SER A 30 -21.69 -33.33 33.10
CA SER A 30 -23.11 -33.71 33.14
C SER A 30 -24.00 -32.91 34.10
N GLN A 31 -25.29 -32.77 33.72
CA GLN A 31 -26.53 -32.72 34.54
C GLN A 31 -26.47 -32.02 35.92
N THR A 32 -27.31 -31.01 36.20
CA THR A 32 -28.68 -31.26 36.71
C THR A 32 -29.56 -30.00 36.74
N GLU A 33 -30.86 -30.22 36.47
CA GLU A 33 -32.09 -29.53 36.94
C GLU A 33 -32.33 -28.00 36.77
N ALA A 34 -33.55 -27.69 36.31
CA ALA A 34 -34.22 -26.38 36.25
C ALA A 34 -35.19 -26.25 37.47
N PRO A 35 -36.07 -25.22 37.66
CA PRO A 35 -36.64 -24.21 36.73
C PRO A 35 -36.51 -22.75 37.29
N GLU A 36 -37.24 -21.67 36.93
CA GLU A 36 -38.49 -21.40 36.19
C GLU A 36 -38.40 -20.20 35.21
N SER A 37 -39.53 -19.91 34.54
CA SER A 37 -39.87 -18.80 33.64
C SER A 37 -40.50 -17.59 34.41
N PRO A 38 -40.91 -16.43 33.82
CA PRO A 38 -41.20 -16.18 32.39
C PRO A 38 -40.80 -14.82 31.78
N SER A 39 -41.02 -14.70 30.46
CA SER A 39 -40.97 -13.47 29.66
C SER A 39 -42.22 -12.57 29.86
N PRO A 40 -42.24 -11.35 29.27
CA PRO A 40 -42.97 -11.25 27.99
C PRO A 40 -42.46 -10.23 26.94
N ALA A 41 -42.81 -10.55 25.69
CA ALA A 41 -43.31 -9.66 24.61
C ALA A 41 -42.52 -8.44 24.09
N SER A 42 -42.10 -8.59 22.83
CA SER A 42 -42.03 -7.61 21.74
C SER A 42 -42.87 -6.31 21.81
N ALA A 43 -42.26 -5.19 21.40
CA ALA A 43 -42.89 -4.14 20.59
C ALA A 43 -41.84 -3.27 19.87
N SER A 44 -42.11 -2.88 18.63
CA SER A 44 -41.36 -1.84 17.90
C SER A 44 -42.07 -0.49 18.00
N PRO A 45 -41.33 0.63 18.00
CA PRO A 45 -41.80 1.89 17.41
C PRO A 45 -40.78 2.38 16.35
N SER A 46 -41.12 2.64 15.09
CA SER A 46 -42.04 3.67 14.56
C SER A 46 -41.61 5.11 14.91
N PHE A 47 -40.96 5.76 13.94
CA PHE A 47 -40.58 7.17 13.99
C PHE A 47 -41.78 8.09 14.25
N LEU A 48 -41.61 9.02 15.21
CA LEU A 48 -42.34 10.28 15.25
C LEU A 48 -41.31 11.41 15.37
N LYS A 49 -41.45 12.42 14.51
CA LYS A 49 -40.66 13.65 14.57
C LYS A 49 -41.05 14.46 15.81
N ASN A 50 -40.07 15.11 16.44
CA ASN A 50 -40.26 16.36 17.15
C ASN A 50 -39.21 17.36 16.66
N ASP A 51 -39.66 18.50 16.14
CA ASP A 51 -38.82 19.57 15.63
C ASP A 51 -38.46 20.54 16.79
N GLU A 52 -37.56 20.15 17.71
CA GLU A 52 -37.04 21.06 18.77
C GLU A 52 -35.50 21.08 18.89
N ASP A 53 -34.78 20.03 18.48
CA ASP A 53 -33.30 20.00 18.55
C ASP A 53 -32.58 20.96 17.57
N SER A 54 -33.32 21.56 16.62
CA SER A 54 -32.77 22.46 15.58
C SER A 54 -32.36 23.84 16.10
N GLU A 55 -32.87 24.30 17.25
CA GLU A 55 -32.47 25.59 17.84
C GLU A 55 -31.39 25.45 18.92
N ALA A 56 -31.23 24.25 19.49
CA ALA A 56 -30.15 23.96 20.43
C ALA A 56 -28.78 23.96 19.72
N MET A 57 -28.67 23.39 18.51
CA MET A 57 -27.42 23.39 17.74
C MET A 57 -27.01 24.80 17.26
N LYS A 58 -27.95 25.64 16.80
CA LYS A 58 -27.64 26.98 16.28
C LYS A 58 -27.06 27.96 17.31
N ASN A 59 -27.32 27.72 18.60
CA ASN A 59 -26.76 28.55 19.68
C ASN A 59 -25.37 28.09 20.14
N ALA A 60 -24.86 26.94 19.66
CA ALA A 60 -23.49 26.48 19.91
C ALA A 60 -22.48 26.98 18.85
N GLU A 61 -22.95 27.35 17.65
CA GLU A 61 -22.10 27.70 16.49
C GLU A 61 -21.33 29.04 16.61
N ASN A 62 -21.46 29.78 17.72
CA ASN A 62 -20.89 31.12 17.91
C ASN A 62 -19.90 31.27 19.09
N SER A 63 -19.41 30.18 19.70
CA SER A 63 -18.47 30.29 20.83
C SER A 63 -17.31 29.28 20.90
N GLU A 64 -17.14 28.39 19.91
CA GLU A 64 -15.95 27.53 19.81
C GLU A 64 -14.96 28.07 18.77
N GLU A 65 -14.32 29.21 19.10
CA GLU A 65 -13.06 29.57 18.47
C GLU A 65 -11.97 28.59 18.90
N ASN A 66 -11.21 28.08 17.92
CA ASN A 66 -10.30 26.96 18.09
C ASN A 66 -9.00 27.37 18.82
N THR A 67 -9.07 27.53 20.14
CA THR A 67 -7.96 27.25 21.07
C THR A 67 -7.99 25.76 21.41
N LEU A 68 -6.83 25.12 21.65
CA LEU A 68 -6.84 23.72 22.12
C LEU A 68 -7.73 23.60 23.34
N SER A 69 -8.70 22.67 23.28
CA SER A 69 -9.65 22.47 24.37
C SER A 69 -8.93 21.89 25.60
N GLU A 70 -9.49 22.08 26.80
CA GLU A 70 -8.92 21.49 28.05
C GLU A 70 -8.67 19.97 27.91
N THR A 71 -9.40 19.29 27.01
CA THR A 71 -9.25 17.87 26.71
C THR A 71 -7.91 17.47 26.04
N ASP A 72 -7.15 18.41 25.47
CA ASP A 72 -5.79 18.16 24.97
C ASP A 72 -4.79 18.14 26.13
N ALA A 73 -4.86 19.12 27.03
CA ALA A 73 -4.07 19.14 28.26
C ALA A 73 -4.41 17.96 29.20
N GLU A 74 -5.67 17.51 29.25
CA GLU A 74 -6.04 16.29 29.98
C GLU A 74 -5.46 15.01 29.35
N LEU A 75 -5.51 14.86 28.02
CA LEU A 75 -4.90 13.71 27.35
C LEU A 75 -3.38 13.68 27.55
N ILE A 76 -2.74 14.84 27.47
CA ILE A 76 -1.30 15.00 27.70
C ILE A 76 -0.96 14.56 29.13
N ARG A 77 -1.68 15.06 30.15
CA ARG A 77 -1.56 14.56 31.54
C ARG A 77 -1.76 13.06 31.67
N ASP A 78 -2.77 12.50 30.99
CA ASP A 78 -3.11 11.07 31.01
C ASP A 78 -2.09 10.17 30.26
N LEU A 79 -1.18 10.79 29.50
CA LEU A 79 0.00 10.18 28.88
C LEU A 79 1.28 10.47 29.69
N GLU A 80 1.35 11.60 30.38
CA GLU A 80 2.44 12.01 31.29
C GLU A 80 2.44 11.20 32.59
N GLU A 81 1.27 10.88 33.15
CA GLU A 81 1.14 9.90 34.24
C GLU A 81 1.62 8.48 33.82
N PHE A 82 1.78 8.26 32.50
CA PHE A 82 2.34 7.05 31.92
C PHE A 82 3.85 7.12 31.64
N ALA A 83 4.47 8.31 31.70
CA ALA A 83 5.91 8.46 31.51
C ALA A 83 6.68 7.78 32.66
N SER A 84 7.84 7.20 32.34
CA SER A 84 8.70 6.52 33.32
C SER A 84 9.31 7.48 34.34
N ASP A 85 9.46 8.75 33.96
CA ASP A 85 10.13 9.79 34.72
C ASP A 85 9.30 11.09 34.74
N PRO A 86 9.05 11.71 35.92
CA PRO A 86 8.44 13.03 36.02
C PRO A 86 9.17 14.14 35.26
N GLU A 87 10.50 14.04 35.04
CA GLU A 87 11.24 14.99 34.20
C GLU A 87 10.93 14.80 32.71
N GLU A 88 10.68 13.56 32.25
CA GLU A 88 10.26 13.28 30.87
C GLU A 88 8.89 13.89 30.59
N ALA A 89 7.94 13.69 31.51
CA ALA A 89 6.62 14.31 31.47
C ALA A 89 6.70 15.85 31.45
N ALA A 90 7.39 16.45 32.42
CA ALA A 90 7.51 17.91 32.51
C ALA A 90 8.21 18.54 31.29
N ALA A 91 9.12 17.82 30.63
CA ALA A 91 9.74 18.29 29.39
C ALA A 91 8.85 18.08 28.14
N LEU A 92 7.89 17.14 28.17
CA LEU A 92 6.87 17.01 27.13
C LEU A 92 5.81 18.11 27.29
N ASP A 93 5.32 18.35 28.51
CA ASP A 93 4.49 19.49 28.88
C ASP A 93 5.12 20.82 28.42
N ALA A 94 6.43 20.99 28.63
CA ALA A 94 7.17 22.17 28.19
C ALA A 94 7.30 22.28 26.67
N GLU A 95 7.61 21.18 25.96
CA GLU A 95 7.70 21.17 24.49
C GLU A 95 6.33 21.47 23.86
N ILE A 96 5.25 20.90 24.41
CA ILE A 96 3.89 21.17 23.93
C ILE A 96 3.48 22.61 24.23
N LYS A 97 3.73 23.13 25.44
CA LYS A 97 3.47 24.55 25.76
C LYS A 97 4.31 25.50 24.92
N GLU A 98 5.53 25.13 24.52
CA GLU A 98 6.34 25.91 23.60
C GLU A 98 5.78 25.85 22.17
N ASP A 99 5.34 24.67 21.70
CA ASP A 99 4.72 24.49 20.37
C ASP A 99 3.36 25.19 20.29
N GLU A 100 2.54 25.15 21.35
CA GLU A 100 1.30 25.92 21.53
C GLU A 100 1.56 27.42 21.55
N ALA A 101 2.50 27.89 22.38
CA ALA A 101 2.86 29.31 22.45
C ALA A 101 3.42 29.82 21.12
N ARG A 102 4.15 28.97 20.39
CA ARG A 102 4.68 29.27 19.06
C ARG A 102 3.57 29.28 18.00
N ARG A 103 2.65 28.32 17.99
CA ARG A 103 1.45 28.34 17.12
C ARG A 103 0.59 29.57 17.38
N GLU A 104 0.38 29.92 18.65
CA GLU A 104 -0.38 31.11 19.04
C GLU A 104 0.37 32.41 18.69
N ALA A 105 1.70 32.42 18.72
CA ALA A 105 2.52 33.53 18.24
C ALA A 105 2.53 33.64 16.70
N GLU A 106 2.61 32.53 15.98
CA GLU A 106 2.54 32.45 14.52
C GLU A 106 1.12 32.83 14.01
N LYS A 107 0.07 32.38 14.70
CA LYS A 107 -1.33 32.80 14.51
C LYS A 107 -1.50 34.29 14.75
N LYS A 108 -1.04 34.84 15.88
CA LYS A 108 -1.05 36.29 16.15
C LYS A 108 -0.21 37.09 15.15
N ALA A 109 0.89 36.54 14.64
CA ALA A 109 1.68 37.17 13.57
C ALA A 109 0.91 37.20 12.24
N ARG A 110 0.16 36.14 11.89
CA ARG A 110 -0.75 36.13 10.71
C ARG A 110 -1.91 37.10 10.88
N GLU A 111 -2.59 37.10 12.03
CA GLU A 111 -3.72 37.99 12.34
C GLU A 111 -3.30 39.48 12.38
N THR A 112 -2.11 39.79 12.91
CA THR A 112 -1.59 41.17 12.89
C THR A 112 -0.96 41.58 11.56
N GLY A 113 -0.48 40.61 10.78
CA GLY A 113 0.04 40.82 9.43
C GLY A 113 -1.01 41.19 8.38
N PHE A 114 -2.30 40.89 8.64
CA PHE A 114 -3.43 41.21 7.75
C PHE A 114 -4.20 42.48 8.15
N LYS A 115 -3.54 43.48 8.73
CA LYS A 115 -4.09 44.84 8.72
C LYS A 115 -3.96 45.43 7.32
N THR A 116 -5.09 45.84 6.75
CA THR A 116 -5.18 46.59 5.49
C THR A 116 -4.19 47.74 5.47
N MET A 117 -3.38 47.83 4.41
CA MET A 117 -2.31 48.80 4.26
C MET A 117 -2.88 50.22 4.04
N GLU A 118 -3.22 50.91 5.13
CA GLU A 118 -3.62 52.32 5.09
C GLU A 118 -2.40 53.20 4.79
N LEU A 119 -2.40 53.83 3.62
CA LEU A 119 -1.47 54.89 3.28
C LEU A 119 -1.67 56.07 4.26
N PRO A 120 -0.61 56.80 4.64
CA PRO A 120 -0.74 57.96 5.52
C PRO A 120 -1.78 58.96 4.98
N PRO A 121 -2.57 59.65 5.82
CA PRO A 121 -3.64 60.55 5.38
C PRO A 121 -3.23 61.67 4.42
N ASP A 122 -1.93 62.00 4.38
CA ASP A 122 -1.34 63.01 3.51
C ASP A 122 -0.50 62.42 2.34
N TRP A 123 -0.67 61.14 2.00
CA TRP A 123 0.09 60.44 0.96
C TRP A 123 0.14 61.17 -0.39
N GLU A 124 -0.97 61.78 -0.83
CA GLU A 124 -0.99 62.56 -2.08
C GLU A 124 -0.20 63.87 -1.98
N LYS A 125 -0.05 64.43 -0.77
CA LYS A 125 0.64 65.71 -0.51
C LYS A 125 2.12 65.55 -0.15
N MET A 126 2.57 64.34 0.18
CA MET A 126 3.99 64.06 0.38
C MET A 126 4.77 64.32 -0.91
N ASN A 127 5.96 64.91 -0.81
CA ASN A 127 6.88 64.98 -1.95
C ASN A 127 7.49 63.59 -2.23
N ASP A 128 8.01 63.38 -3.44
CA ASP A 128 8.49 62.07 -3.88
C ASP A 128 9.62 61.53 -2.98
N GLU A 129 10.43 62.42 -2.40
CA GLU A 129 11.50 62.07 -1.47
C GLU A 129 10.97 61.56 -0.11
N ALA A 130 9.88 62.13 0.41
CA ALA A 130 9.19 61.64 1.60
C ALA A 130 8.42 60.33 1.34
N LYS A 131 7.81 60.16 0.16
CA LYS A 131 7.21 58.87 -0.25
C LYS A 131 8.29 57.80 -0.38
N LEU A 132 9.43 58.11 -1.01
CA LEU A 132 10.60 57.21 -1.07
C LEU A 132 11.13 56.88 0.32
N LYS A 133 11.15 57.83 1.26
CA LYS A 133 11.59 57.58 2.63
C LYS A 133 10.64 56.64 3.36
N TYR A 134 9.34 56.87 3.30
CA TYR A 134 8.31 55.99 3.88
C TYR A 134 8.40 54.56 3.31
N LEU A 135 8.53 54.43 1.98
CA LEU A 135 8.72 53.14 1.31
C LEU A 135 10.06 52.47 1.71
N ARG A 136 11.14 53.24 1.92
CA ARG A 136 12.46 52.72 2.35
C ARG A 136 12.52 52.32 3.82
N GLU A 137 11.75 52.96 4.70
CA GLU A 137 11.65 52.59 6.11
C GLU A 137 10.82 51.30 6.32
N ILE A 138 9.98 50.93 5.34
CA ILE A 138 9.23 49.66 5.29
C ILE A 138 10.04 48.56 4.55
N ALA A 139 10.87 48.91 3.56
CA ALA A 139 11.63 47.99 2.74
C ALA A 139 13.03 47.63 3.30
N VAL A 140 13.08 46.94 4.45
CA VAL A 140 14.34 46.41 5.06
C VAL A 140 14.40 44.87 5.08
N VAL A 141 13.52 44.18 4.34
CA VAL A 141 13.67 42.74 4.03
C VAL A 141 13.69 42.55 2.52
N GLN A 142 14.58 41.66 2.06
CA GLN A 142 14.94 41.41 0.65
C GLN A 142 15.76 42.51 -0.03
N LYS A 143 17.08 42.45 0.17
CA LYS A 143 18.06 42.98 -0.77
C LYS A 143 19.14 41.94 -1.05
N ASP A 144 18.92 41.14 -2.09
CA ASP A 144 19.89 40.90 -3.16
C ASP A 144 19.27 40.02 -4.27
N THR A 145 19.66 40.32 -5.52
CA THR A 145 19.24 39.68 -6.80
C THR A 145 18.14 40.41 -7.59
N LEU A 146 18.35 41.70 -7.90
CA LEU A 146 17.58 42.38 -8.96
C LEU A 146 18.34 43.55 -9.61
N GLU A 147 19.58 43.32 -10.04
CA GLU A 147 20.33 44.28 -10.86
C GLU A 147 21.38 43.58 -11.74
N LYS A 148 20.97 43.12 -12.94
CA LYS A 148 21.81 42.83 -14.14
C LYS A 148 21.01 42.14 -15.27
N PHE A 149 20.09 42.83 -15.93
CA PHE A 149 19.76 42.56 -17.34
C PHE A 149 19.31 43.84 -18.04
N THR A 150 19.82 44.05 -19.26
CA THR A 150 19.45 45.16 -20.16
C THR A 150 18.86 44.61 -21.48
N PRO A 151 18.10 45.40 -22.25
CA PRO A 151 17.12 44.85 -23.21
C PRO A 151 17.67 44.34 -24.57
N THR A 152 18.90 43.82 -24.66
CA THR A 152 19.62 43.72 -25.96
C THR A 152 20.26 42.37 -26.32
N ASP A 153 19.90 41.26 -25.65
CA ASP A 153 20.45 39.92 -25.94
C ASP A 153 19.49 39.00 -26.73
N ALA A 154 18.57 39.58 -27.51
CA ALA A 154 17.47 38.87 -28.18
C ALA A 154 17.85 38.11 -29.48
N PHE A 155 19.10 37.65 -29.68
CA PHE A 155 19.53 37.17 -31.01
C PHE A 155 20.55 36.01 -31.10
N TYR A 156 20.73 35.14 -30.09
CA TYR A 156 21.78 34.09 -30.19
C TYR A 156 21.52 32.70 -29.57
N ILE A 157 20.30 32.15 -29.66
CA ILE A 157 20.06 30.73 -29.33
C ILE A 157 19.20 30.04 -30.41
N GLY A 158 19.87 29.49 -31.43
CA GLY A 158 19.26 28.66 -32.48
C GLY A 158 19.62 27.16 -32.39
N SER A 159 20.25 26.71 -31.30
CA SER A 159 20.60 25.29 -31.11
C SER A 159 20.75 24.91 -29.63
N TYR A 160 20.53 23.63 -29.35
CA TYR A 160 20.62 23.00 -28.02
C TYR A 160 22.01 23.15 -27.37
N GLU A 161 23.09 23.09 -28.16
CA GLU A 161 24.47 23.25 -27.67
C GLU A 161 24.76 24.67 -27.15
N ASN A 162 24.15 25.70 -27.74
CA ASN A 162 24.31 27.08 -27.27
C ASN A 162 23.58 27.32 -25.93
N ALA A 163 22.43 26.66 -25.72
CA ALA A 163 21.72 26.72 -24.43
C ALA A 163 22.55 26.09 -23.30
N GLN A 164 23.15 24.91 -23.52
CA GLN A 164 24.03 24.27 -22.53
C GLN A 164 25.27 25.11 -22.21
N LYS A 165 25.83 25.80 -23.22
CA LYS A 165 26.99 26.68 -23.03
C LYS A 165 26.66 27.91 -22.18
N PHE A 166 25.52 28.56 -22.44
CA PHE A 166 25.03 29.70 -21.66
C PHE A 166 24.73 29.32 -20.20
N GLN A 167 24.10 28.16 -19.98
CA GLN A 167 23.80 27.63 -18.64
C GLN A 167 25.08 27.38 -17.82
N LYS A 168 26.14 26.90 -18.49
CA LYS A 168 27.46 26.65 -17.89
C LYS A 168 28.28 27.94 -17.63
N GLU A 169 28.16 28.96 -18.46
CA GLU A 169 28.83 30.27 -18.29
C GLU A 169 28.17 31.17 -17.23
N LYS A 170 26.95 30.86 -16.77
CA LYS A 170 26.21 31.63 -15.76
C LYS A 170 26.00 30.95 -14.41
N GLY A 171 26.42 29.70 -14.24
CA GLY A 171 26.44 29.03 -12.92
C GLY A 171 25.06 28.73 -12.33
N LEU A 172 24.09 28.36 -13.18
CA LEU A 172 22.73 27.99 -12.75
C LEU A 172 22.63 26.49 -12.45
N ALA A 173 21.76 26.13 -11.50
CA ALA A 173 21.55 24.74 -11.06
C ALA A 173 20.88 23.86 -12.15
N PRO A 174 21.04 22.51 -12.12
CA PRO A 174 20.72 21.64 -13.27
C PRO A 174 19.22 21.38 -13.52
N GLU A 175 18.32 21.94 -12.72
CA GLU A 175 16.95 21.42 -12.55
C GLU A 175 15.87 22.22 -13.31
N ILE A 176 16.26 23.22 -14.12
CA ILE A 176 15.35 23.92 -15.02
C ILE A 176 15.34 23.25 -16.39
N ARG A 177 14.26 22.49 -16.70
CA ARG A 177 13.95 22.05 -18.06
C ARG A 177 13.05 23.05 -18.77
N ILE A 178 13.52 23.58 -19.90
CA ILE A 178 12.69 24.24 -20.91
C ILE A 178 12.36 23.18 -21.95
N ASP A 179 11.08 22.80 -22.06
CA ASP A 179 10.64 21.81 -23.06
C ASP A 179 9.92 22.46 -24.24
N ALA A 180 10.14 21.93 -25.43
CA ALA A 180 9.95 22.65 -26.69
C ALA A 180 8.69 22.20 -27.44
N VAL A 181 7.51 22.72 -27.03
CA VAL A 181 6.25 22.52 -27.76
C VAL A 181 5.51 23.84 -28.00
N PHE A 182 6.14 24.75 -28.76
CA PHE A 182 5.43 25.93 -29.30
C PHE A 182 5.91 26.42 -30.68
N PHE A 183 6.60 25.59 -31.47
CA PHE A 183 6.90 25.89 -32.88
C PHE A 183 6.67 24.69 -33.80
N ALA A 184 5.44 24.18 -33.78
CA ALA A 184 4.91 23.31 -34.81
C ALA A 184 3.40 23.57 -35.01
N ASN A 185 3.06 24.72 -35.61
CA ASN A 185 2.12 24.84 -36.75
C ASN A 185 1.65 26.28 -36.97
N TRP A 186 1.78 26.76 -38.22
CA TRP A 186 0.81 27.54 -39.03
C TRP A 186 1.50 27.86 -40.38
N LEU A 187 1.22 27.09 -41.45
CA LEU A 187 0.21 27.35 -42.51
C LEU A 187 0.70 28.34 -43.60
N PRO A 188 0.24 28.27 -44.87
CA PRO A 188 -0.09 27.10 -45.73
C PRO A 188 0.52 27.21 -47.17
N GLU A 189 -0.01 26.41 -48.10
CA GLU A 189 -0.09 26.62 -49.57
C GLU A 189 0.96 26.02 -50.57
N LEU A 190 0.38 25.30 -51.56
CA LEU A 190 0.83 24.96 -52.92
C LEU A 190 2.04 23.99 -53.11
N ASP A 191 2.12 23.15 -54.16
CA ASP A 191 1.15 22.34 -54.94
C ASP A 191 1.99 21.34 -55.80
N ILE A 192 1.36 20.32 -56.42
CA ILE A 192 1.88 19.42 -57.49
C ILE A 192 3.16 18.60 -57.15
N LEU A 193 3.14 17.26 -56.98
CA LEU A 193 3.07 16.28 -58.08
C LEU A 193 2.84 14.85 -57.55
N ASP A 194 1.67 14.30 -57.88
CA ASP A 194 1.46 13.01 -58.56
C ASP A 194 2.46 11.84 -58.30
N GLN A 195 2.03 10.81 -57.52
CA GLN A 195 1.62 9.51 -58.09
C GLN A 195 1.30 8.45 -57.02
N THR A 196 0.07 7.93 -57.06
CA THR A 196 -0.35 6.55 -56.69
C THR A 196 -0.15 6.02 -55.26
N ASP A 197 -0.87 4.99 -54.80
CA ASP A 197 -2.29 4.60 -54.95
C ASP A 197 -2.59 3.52 -53.88
N ALA A 198 -3.86 3.38 -53.47
CA ALA A 198 -4.55 2.19 -52.93
C ALA A 198 -3.95 1.24 -51.85
N GLN A 199 -2.65 1.23 -51.54
CA GLN A 199 -2.03 0.10 -50.85
C GLN A 199 -2.25 0.07 -49.33
N HIS A 200 -2.47 1.22 -48.69
CA HIS A 200 -2.74 1.29 -47.24
C HIS A 200 -4.22 1.21 -46.85
N LYS A 201 -5.17 1.50 -47.76
CA LYS A 201 -6.61 1.35 -47.48
C LYS A 201 -7.15 -0.07 -47.69
N LYS A 202 -6.41 -0.93 -48.41
CA LYS A 202 -6.79 -2.35 -48.58
C LYS A 202 -6.40 -3.20 -47.37
N ALA A 203 -5.31 -2.86 -46.68
CA ALA A 203 -4.84 -3.56 -45.48
C ALA A 203 -5.75 -3.35 -44.24
N TRP A 204 -6.42 -2.20 -44.11
CA TRP A 204 -7.26 -1.90 -42.94
C TRP A 204 -8.68 -2.46 -43.04
N ILE A 205 -9.16 -2.80 -44.25
CA ILE A 205 -10.50 -3.35 -44.47
C ILE A 205 -10.50 -4.89 -44.53
N GLN A 206 -9.34 -5.54 -44.73
CA GLN A 206 -9.22 -7.01 -44.65
C GLN A 206 -9.04 -7.57 -43.24
N ASN A 207 -8.72 -6.75 -42.23
CA ASN A 207 -8.51 -7.20 -40.84
C ASN A 207 -9.68 -6.89 -39.88
N ALA A 208 -10.86 -6.55 -40.41
CA ALA A 208 -12.06 -6.25 -39.62
C ALA A 208 -13.17 -7.33 -39.72
N ILE A 209 -12.93 -8.42 -40.45
CA ILE A 209 -13.81 -9.59 -40.54
C ILE A 209 -12.96 -10.88 -40.65
N GLN A 210 -12.68 -11.50 -39.50
CA GLN A 210 -12.43 -12.94 -39.34
C GLN A 210 -13.22 -13.31 -38.08
N GLU A 211 -14.32 -14.06 -38.17
CA GLU A 211 -14.34 -15.54 -38.27
C GLU A 211 -13.47 -16.20 -37.20
N ASP A 212 -14.15 -16.86 -36.27
CA ASP A 212 -13.68 -17.68 -35.13
C ASP A 212 -12.23 -18.20 -35.26
N SER A 213 -11.27 -17.34 -34.92
CA SER A 213 -9.85 -17.68 -34.96
C SER A 213 -9.51 -18.58 -33.78
N ILE A 214 -9.52 -19.90 -34.04
CA ILE A 214 -9.12 -20.95 -33.10
C ILE A 214 -7.80 -20.55 -32.43
N PRO A 215 -7.70 -20.56 -31.08
CA PRO A 215 -6.45 -20.23 -30.39
C PRO A 215 -5.32 -21.15 -30.84
N GLN A 216 -4.16 -20.61 -31.17
CA GLN A 216 -3.00 -21.36 -31.67
C GLN A 216 -1.78 -21.20 -30.77
N LEU A 217 -0.93 -22.24 -30.78
CA LEU A 217 0.34 -22.25 -30.06
C LEU A 217 1.27 -21.13 -30.55
N GLU A 218 1.81 -20.34 -29.63
CA GLU A 218 2.77 -19.28 -29.92
C GLU A 218 4.18 -19.88 -30.03
N LEU A 219 4.67 -20.03 -31.25
CA LEU A 219 6.02 -20.54 -31.53
C LEU A 219 7.04 -19.41 -31.78
N SER A 220 8.32 -19.71 -31.66
CA SER A 220 9.40 -18.87 -32.18
C SER A 220 9.32 -18.74 -33.72
N SER A 221 9.95 -17.70 -34.27
CA SER A 221 9.93 -17.41 -35.72
C SER A 221 10.57 -18.50 -36.61
N ASP A 222 11.37 -19.39 -36.02
CA ASP A 222 11.95 -20.57 -36.68
C ASP A 222 11.16 -21.87 -36.41
N GLY A 223 10.04 -21.79 -35.69
CA GLY A 223 9.18 -22.92 -35.31
C GLY A 223 9.74 -23.84 -34.22
N LYS A 224 10.96 -23.59 -33.71
CA LYS A 224 11.69 -24.55 -32.87
C LYS A 224 11.38 -24.47 -31.37
N ARG A 225 10.70 -23.42 -30.92
CA ARG A 225 10.45 -23.19 -29.50
C ARG A 225 8.98 -22.88 -29.26
N LEU A 226 8.35 -23.62 -28.35
CA LEU A 226 7.03 -23.29 -27.83
C LEU A 226 7.19 -22.21 -26.76
N ARG A 227 6.65 -21.01 -27.03
CA ARG A 227 6.75 -19.84 -26.14
C ARG A 227 5.55 -19.70 -25.22
N LYS A 228 4.36 -20.00 -25.75
CA LYS A 228 3.10 -19.90 -25.00
C LYS A 228 2.01 -20.78 -25.59
N VAL A 229 1.23 -21.37 -24.70
CA VAL A 229 -0.04 -22.05 -24.97
C VAL A 229 -1.15 -21.10 -24.50
N PRO A 230 -2.04 -20.62 -25.39
CA PRO A 230 -3.21 -19.84 -24.98
C PRO A 230 -4.09 -20.61 -23.98
N ASN A 231 -4.58 -19.95 -22.93
CA ASN A 231 -5.44 -20.56 -21.90
C ASN A 231 -6.81 -21.00 -22.46
N GLU A 232 -7.18 -20.47 -23.63
CA GLU A 232 -8.38 -20.82 -24.40
C GLU A 232 -8.29 -22.21 -25.04
N LEU A 233 -7.10 -22.82 -25.11
CA LEU A 233 -6.93 -24.22 -25.50
C LEU A 233 -7.29 -25.14 -24.32
N THR A 234 -8.20 -26.08 -24.59
CA THR A 234 -8.72 -27.04 -23.60
C THR A 234 -8.63 -28.47 -24.15
N GLY A 235 -8.53 -29.45 -23.26
CA GLY A 235 -8.51 -30.87 -23.66
C GLY A 235 -7.12 -31.35 -24.10
N ALA A 236 -7.05 -32.08 -25.22
CA ALA A 236 -5.80 -32.65 -25.73
C ALA A 236 -5.06 -31.68 -26.65
N CYS A 237 -3.74 -31.57 -26.48
CA CYS A 237 -2.85 -30.77 -27.32
C CYS A 237 -1.65 -31.60 -27.81
N GLU A 238 -1.36 -31.54 -29.11
CA GLU A 238 -0.14 -32.10 -29.68
C GLU A 238 0.85 -30.96 -29.96
N ILE A 239 2.07 -31.04 -29.43
CA ILE A 239 3.12 -30.05 -29.75
C ILE A 239 3.70 -30.41 -31.14
N PRO A 240 3.80 -29.45 -32.09
CA PRO A 240 4.22 -29.74 -33.45
C PRO A 240 5.62 -30.35 -33.58
N GLU A 241 5.75 -31.33 -34.47
CA GLU A 241 7.04 -31.92 -34.85
C GLU A 241 7.96 -30.85 -35.46
N GLY A 242 9.20 -30.79 -34.99
CA GLY A 242 10.15 -29.71 -35.27
C GLY A 242 10.36 -28.73 -34.10
N VAL A 243 9.47 -28.72 -33.10
CA VAL A 243 9.72 -28.03 -31.82
C VAL A 243 10.78 -28.80 -31.04
N THR A 244 11.89 -28.13 -30.69
CA THR A 244 13.02 -28.70 -29.95
C THR A 244 13.06 -28.25 -28.49
N ARG A 245 12.36 -27.17 -28.12
CA ARG A 245 12.33 -26.61 -26.75
C ARG A 245 10.94 -26.13 -26.34
N ILE A 246 10.55 -26.35 -25.09
CA ILE A 246 9.44 -25.65 -24.43
C ILE A 246 10.04 -24.60 -23.49
N GLU A 247 9.72 -23.31 -23.69
CA GLU A 247 10.28 -22.20 -22.90
C GLU A 247 9.62 -22.09 -21.50
N LYS A 248 10.32 -21.45 -20.56
CA LYS A 248 9.85 -21.25 -19.17
C LYS A 248 8.49 -20.54 -19.15
N TYR A 249 7.55 -21.08 -18.38
CA TYR A 249 6.15 -20.64 -18.29
C TYR A 249 5.38 -20.65 -19.62
N ALA A 250 5.75 -21.49 -20.60
CA ALA A 250 4.96 -21.65 -21.82
C ALA A 250 3.51 -22.07 -21.55
N PHE A 251 3.23 -22.73 -20.43
CA PHE A 251 1.88 -23.01 -19.95
C PHE A 251 1.60 -22.11 -18.72
N SER A 252 0.70 -21.14 -18.90
CA SER A 252 0.35 -20.16 -17.87
C SER A 252 -0.67 -20.68 -16.84
N GLU A 253 -0.79 -19.96 -15.71
CA GLU A 253 -1.92 -20.12 -14.80
C GLU A 253 -3.24 -20.00 -15.57
N GLY A 254 -4.13 -20.98 -15.39
CA GLY A 254 -5.38 -21.11 -16.16
C GLY A 254 -5.30 -22.05 -17.37
N CYS A 255 -4.15 -22.68 -17.65
CA CYS A 255 -4.05 -23.75 -18.64
C CYS A 255 -5.02 -24.91 -18.31
N ALA A 256 -5.99 -25.13 -19.20
CA ALA A 256 -7.06 -26.12 -19.05
C ALA A 256 -6.88 -27.34 -19.99
N LEU A 257 -5.63 -27.63 -20.37
CA LEU A 257 -5.29 -28.86 -21.06
C LEU A 257 -5.38 -30.06 -20.12
N THR A 258 -5.95 -31.15 -20.62
CA THR A 258 -6.07 -32.43 -19.93
C THR A 258 -5.10 -33.48 -20.49
N SER A 259 -4.67 -33.37 -21.74
CA SER A 259 -3.67 -34.28 -22.35
C SER A 259 -2.66 -33.51 -23.19
N LEU A 260 -1.40 -33.95 -23.18
CA LEU A 260 -0.29 -33.32 -23.91
C LEU A 260 0.59 -34.38 -24.59
N THR A 261 0.78 -34.26 -25.91
CA THR A 261 1.69 -35.12 -26.68
C THR A 261 2.96 -34.34 -27.05
N LEU A 262 4.12 -34.87 -26.65
CA LEU A 262 5.44 -34.29 -26.93
C LEU A 262 6.06 -34.92 -28.20
N PRO A 263 6.58 -34.14 -29.16
CA PRO A 263 7.11 -34.62 -30.43
C PRO A 263 8.45 -35.34 -30.28
N ALA A 264 8.85 -36.10 -31.30
CA ALA A 264 10.14 -36.81 -31.29
C ALA A 264 11.34 -35.84 -31.34
N SER A 265 11.15 -34.65 -31.93
CA SER A 265 12.12 -33.56 -32.00
C SER A 265 12.40 -32.85 -30.68
N LEU A 266 11.58 -33.03 -29.63
CA LEU A 266 11.72 -32.28 -28.39
C LEU A 266 12.95 -32.73 -27.59
N ALA A 267 13.84 -31.78 -27.29
CA ALA A 267 15.10 -32.04 -26.60
C ALA A 267 15.26 -31.30 -25.25
N GLU A 268 14.52 -30.20 -25.03
CA GLU A 268 14.64 -29.37 -23.83
C GLU A 268 13.25 -28.93 -23.32
N ILE A 269 13.04 -29.00 -22.01
CA ILE A 269 11.88 -28.45 -21.32
C ILE A 269 12.43 -27.57 -20.20
N ASP A 270 12.13 -26.28 -20.25
CA ASP A 270 12.62 -25.33 -19.27
C ASP A 270 11.96 -25.53 -17.90
N GLU A 271 12.63 -25.03 -16.85
CA GLU A 271 12.09 -25.01 -15.50
C GLU A 271 10.70 -24.35 -15.45
N ASP A 272 9.78 -24.94 -14.68
CA ASP A 272 8.40 -24.47 -14.50
C ASP A 272 7.56 -24.35 -15.79
N ALA A 273 8.05 -24.83 -16.94
CA ALA A 273 7.30 -24.79 -18.20
C ALA A 273 5.92 -25.46 -18.10
N LEU A 274 5.84 -26.58 -17.37
CA LEU A 274 4.60 -27.36 -17.15
C LEU A 274 3.94 -27.12 -15.78
N ALA A 275 4.47 -26.22 -14.94
CA ALA A 275 4.06 -26.10 -13.53
C ALA A 275 2.55 -25.86 -13.35
N TRP A 276 1.96 -25.01 -14.19
CA TRP A 276 0.55 -24.62 -14.07
C TRP A 276 -0.43 -25.57 -14.76
N CYS A 277 0.08 -26.59 -15.47
CA CYS A 277 -0.74 -27.55 -16.19
C CYS A 277 -1.61 -28.41 -15.25
N THR A 278 -2.82 -28.73 -15.71
CA THR A 278 -3.79 -29.61 -15.05
C THR A 278 -3.88 -30.99 -15.71
N LEU A 279 -2.80 -31.45 -16.35
CA LEU A 279 -2.84 -32.66 -17.19
C LEU A 279 -3.27 -33.90 -16.39
N GLU A 280 -4.12 -34.68 -17.05
CA GLU A 280 -4.56 -36.03 -16.69
C GLU A 280 -3.76 -37.11 -17.44
N GLU A 281 -3.11 -36.72 -18.54
CA GLU A 281 -2.28 -37.57 -19.37
C GLU A 281 -1.12 -36.77 -20.01
N ILE A 282 0.02 -37.43 -20.18
CA ILE A 282 1.13 -36.91 -20.97
C ILE A 282 1.73 -38.06 -21.79
N GLN A 283 1.94 -37.84 -23.08
CA GLN A 283 2.47 -38.81 -24.03
C GLN A 283 3.75 -38.27 -24.66
N VAL A 284 4.66 -39.18 -25.05
CA VAL A 284 5.89 -38.85 -25.78
C VAL A 284 5.91 -39.68 -27.06
N ALA A 285 6.12 -39.02 -28.20
CA ALA A 285 6.16 -39.67 -29.50
C ALA A 285 7.30 -40.70 -29.60
N GLU A 286 7.04 -41.78 -30.36
CA GLU A 286 8.02 -42.84 -30.60
C GLU A 286 9.31 -42.27 -31.21
N GLY A 287 10.46 -42.65 -30.63
CA GLY A 287 11.76 -42.18 -31.10
C GLY A 287 12.27 -40.87 -30.48
N ASN A 288 11.55 -40.24 -29.54
CA ASN A 288 12.13 -39.15 -28.74
C ASN A 288 13.37 -39.66 -27.97
N ALA A 289 14.50 -38.95 -28.09
CA ALA A 289 15.78 -39.36 -27.51
C ALA A 289 16.04 -38.82 -26.09
N HIS A 290 15.18 -37.93 -25.59
CA HIS A 290 15.43 -37.11 -24.39
C HIS A 290 14.41 -37.34 -23.27
N PHE A 291 13.18 -37.74 -23.61
CA PHE A 291 12.06 -37.89 -22.69
C PHE A 291 11.35 -39.22 -22.87
N LYS A 292 10.66 -39.68 -21.82
CA LYS A 292 9.69 -40.77 -21.86
C LYS A 292 8.53 -40.48 -20.91
N ALA A 293 7.34 -40.97 -21.22
CA ALA A 293 6.20 -40.94 -20.31
C ALA A 293 5.81 -42.37 -19.91
N GLU A 294 5.65 -42.61 -18.62
CA GLU A 294 5.23 -43.90 -18.04
C GLU A 294 4.13 -43.61 -17.02
N ASP A 295 2.97 -44.28 -17.16
CA ASP A 295 1.78 -44.14 -16.29
C ASP A 295 1.28 -42.71 -16.01
N GLY A 296 1.50 -41.77 -16.95
CA GLY A 296 1.13 -40.35 -16.82
C GLY A 296 2.19 -39.50 -16.10
N VAL A 297 3.39 -40.02 -15.91
CA VAL A 297 4.54 -39.30 -15.35
C VAL A 297 5.63 -39.16 -16.42
N LEU A 298 6.11 -37.93 -16.61
CA LEU A 298 7.16 -37.58 -17.56
C LEU A 298 8.53 -37.69 -16.89
N PHE A 299 9.45 -38.38 -17.55
CA PHE A 299 10.83 -38.57 -17.13
C PHE A 299 11.81 -38.16 -18.24
N SER A 300 13.08 -37.99 -17.88
CA SER A 300 14.19 -38.11 -18.83
C SER A 300 14.22 -39.52 -19.45
N ALA A 301 14.71 -39.65 -20.68
CA ALA A 301 14.78 -40.93 -21.39
C ALA A 301 15.56 -42.02 -20.62
N ASP A 302 16.56 -41.65 -19.82
CA ASP A 302 17.31 -42.56 -18.94
C ASP A 302 16.60 -42.91 -17.61
N GLY A 303 15.42 -42.32 -17.35
CA GLY A 303 14.62 -42.55 -16.15
C GLY A 303 15.19 -41.96 -14.86
N ARG A 304 16.21 -41.08 -14.95
CA ARG A 304 16.89 -40.51 -13.77
C ARG A 304 16.29 -39.21 -13.24
N LYS A 305 15.59 -38.46 -14.07
CA LYS A 305 14.91 -37.22 -13.66
C LYS A 305 13.40 -37.38 -13.85
N LEU A 306 12.64 -37.19 -12.77
CA LEU A 306 11.18 -37.04 -12.84
C LEU A 306 10.88 -35.57 -13.12
N ILE A 307 10.23 -35.28 -14.24
CA ILE A 307 10.04 -33.92 -14.78
C ILE A 307 8.66 -33.37 -14.44
N TYR A 308 7.61 -34.18 -14.59
CA TYR A 308 6.22 -33.77 -14.35
C TYR A 308 5.32 -34.97 -14.04
N CYS A 309 4.37 -34.81 -13.13
CA CYS A 309 3.37 -35.81 -12.76
C CYS A 309 1.95 -35.29 -13.08
N CYS A 310 1.15 -36.06 -13.83
CA CYS A 310 -0.25 -35.73 -14.09
C CYS A 310 -1.09 -35.80 -12.80
N ARG A 311 -1.98 -34.82 -12.60
CA ARG A 311 -2.63 -34.59 -11.29
C ARG A 311 -3.50 -35.75 -10.84
N ASN A 312 -4.19 -36.40 -11.78
CA ASN A 312 -5.05 -37.57 -11.52
C ASN A 312 -4.29 -38.86 -11.14
N LYS A 313 -2.96 -38.90 -11.26
CA LYS A 313 -2.12 -40.04 -10.86
C LYS A 313 -1.54 -39.89 -9.47
N ALA A 314 -1.64 -38.70 -8.90
CA ALA A 314 -0.83 -38.32 -7.76
C ALA A 314 -1.42 -38.69 -6.39
N HIS A 315 -2.56 -39.39 -6.25
CA HIS A 315 -3.16 -39.60 -4.92
C HIS A 315 -2.22 -40.29 -3.91
N GLU A 316 -1.58 -41.38 -4.34
CA GLU A 316 -0.42 -42.00 -3.71
C GLU A 316 0.60 -42.31 -4.82
N TYR A 317 1.88 -42.03 -4.60
CA TYR A 317 2.90 -42.28 -5.64
C TYR A 317 4.23 -42.82 -5.08
N THR A 318 4.81 -43.78 -5.79
CA THR A 318 6.14 -44.33 -5.50
C THR A 318 7.08 -43.93 -6.64
N VAL A 319 8.04 -43.04 -6.34
CA VAL A 319 9.04 -42.60 -7.30
C VAL A 319 10.02 -43.77 -7.59
N PRO A 320 10.28 -44.15 -8.86
CA PRO A 320 11.13 -45.30 -9.17
C PRO A 320 12.59 -45.18 -8.70
N GLU A 321 13.21 -46.31 -8.31
CA GLU A 321 14.62 -46.41 -7.87
C GLU A 321 15.68 -46.02 -8.93
N SER A 322 15.27 -45.72 -10.17
CA SER A 322 16.17 -45.11 -11.16
C SER A 322 16.33 -43.60 -10.96
N VAL A 323 15.41 -42.94 -10.25
CA VAL A 323 15.31 -41.48 -10.16
C VAL A 323 16.33 -40.94 -9.15
N THR A 324 17.24 -40.10 -9.64
CA THR A 324 18.23 -39.37 -8.84
C THR A 324 17.87 -37.91 -8.62
N GLU A 325 16.92 -37.37 -9.39
CA GLU A 325 16.47 -35.97 -9.33
C GLU A 325 14.95 -35.86 -9.52
N ILE A 326 14.28 -35.08 -8.66
CA ILE A 326 12.92 -34.59 -8.92
C ILE A 326 13.03 -33.14 -9.41
N GLY A 327 12.53 -32.88 -10.62
CA GLY A 327 12.67 -31.59 -11.29
C GLY A 327 11.85 -30.46 -10.66
N PRO A 328 12.11 -29.21 -11.09
CA PRO A 328 11.33 -28.04 -10.64
C PRO A 328 9.84 -28.23 -10.94
N SER A 329 9.00 -27.92 -9.95
CA SER A 329 7.53 -28.00 -10.06
C SER A 329 6.93 -29.35 -10.50
N ALA A 330 7.67 -30.46 -10.35
CA ALA A 330 7.27 -31.77 -10.91
C ALA A 330 5.93 -32.33 -10.36
N PHE A 331 5.57 -32.02 -9.12
CA PHE A 331 4.27 -32.31 -8.50
C PHE A 331 3.53 -31.02 -8.09
N PHE A 332 3.83 -29.88 -8.72
CA PHE A 332 3.20 -28.60 -8.39
C PHE A 332 1.67 -28.69 -8.50
N GLY A 333 0.97 -28.29 -7.44
CA GLY A 333 -0.49 -28.28 -7.40
C GLY A 333 -1.13 -29.67 -7.49
N CYS A 334 -0.39 -30.76 -7.20
CA CYS A 334 -0.94 -32.10 -7.01
C CYS A 334 -1.74 -32.17 -5.69
N ARG A 335 -2.86 -31.43 -5.63
CA ARG A 335 -3.66 -31.23 -4.40
C ARG A 335 -4.22 -32.51 -3.79
N GLU A 336 -4.36 -33.59 -4.57
CA GLU A 336 -4.87 -34.88 -4.09
C GLU A 336 -3.75 -35.81 -3.57
N LEU A 337 -2.47 -35.45 -3.74
CA LEU A 337 -1.32 -36.20 -3.25
C LEU A 337 -1.32 -36.26 -1.72
N SER A 338 -1.54 -37.46 -1.19
CA SER A 338 -1.63 -37.73 0.24
C SER A 338 -0.36 -38.41 0.79
N SER A 339 0.29 -39.22 -0.05
CA SER A 339 1.44 -40.06 0.30
C SER A 339 2.45 -40.13 -0.84
N ILE A 340 3.73 -39.95 -0.55
CA ILE A 340 4.81 -40.17 -1.51
C ILE A 340 5.94 -41.01 -0.91
N VAL A 341 6.42 -41.98 -1.69
CA VAL A 341 7.63 -42.76 -1.42
C VAL A 341 8.74 -42.28 -2.35
N LEU A 342 9.86 -41.83 -1.76
CA LEU A 342 11.05 -41.35 -2.45
C LEU A 342 12.15 -42.43 -2.39
N PRO A 343 12.87 -42.72 -3.50
CA PRO A 343 13.87 -43.79 -3.55
C PRO A 343 15.20 -43.38 -2.91
N GLU A 344 15.97 -44.34 -2.42
CA GLU A 344 17.29 -44.06 -1.82
C GLU A 344 18.33 -43.57 -2.84
N SER A 345 18.06 -43.72 -4.15
CA SER A 345 18.84 -43.12 -5.24
C SER A 345 18.70 -41.59 -5.35
N LEU A 346 17.70 -40.99 -4.70
CA LEU A 346 17.40 -39.56 -4.84
C LEU A 346 18.50 -38.69 -4.21
N THR A 347 18.99 -37.72 -4.96
CA THR A 347 20.03 -36.77 -4.53
C THR A 347 19.55 -35.31 -4.48
N GLN A 348 18.52 -34.96 -5.26
CA GLN A 348 18.05 -33.59 -5.43
C GLN A 348 16.53 -33.49 -5.55
N ILE A 349 15.94 -32.53 -4.86
CA ILE A 349 14.54 -32.10 -5.00
C ILE A 349 14.54 -30.65 -5.48
N GLY A 350 13.99 -30.41 -6.68
CA GLY A 350 14.00 -29.11 -7.34
C GLY A 350 13.10 -28.04 -6.68
N PRO A 351 13.21 -26.77 -7.10
CA PRO A 351 12.34 -25.69 -6.63
C PRO A 351 10.86 -25.99 -6.88
N SER A 352 10.01 -25.61 -5.93
CA SER A 352 8.54 -25.81 -5.98
C SER A 352 8.07 -27.25 -6.25
N ALA A 353 8.94 -28.27 -6.16
CA ALA A 353 8.67 -29.64 -6.61
C ALA A 353 7.36 -30.25 -6.06
N PHE A 354 7.00 -29.97 -4.81
CA PHE A 354 5.75 -30.37 -4.15
C PHE A 354 4.89 -29.17 -3.70
N SER A 355 5.12 -27.98 -4.25
CA SER A 355 4.37 -26.77 -3.84
C SER A 355 2.86 -26.96 -4.08
N GLU A 356 2.05 -26.52 -3.11
CA GLU A 356 0.59 -26.66 -3.06
C GLU A 356 0.09 -28.13 -3.17
N CYS A 357 0.89 -29.11 -2.75
CA CYS A 357 0.43 -30.48 -2.44
C CYS A 357 -0.36 -30.48 -1.11
N GLU A 358 -1.54 -29.85 -1.11
CA GLU A 358 -2.28 -29.50 0.11
C GLU A 358 -2.64 -30.71 1.00
N GLN A 359 -2.84 -31.91 0.44
CA GLN A 359 -3.17 -33.13 1.17
C GLN A 359 -1.97 -33.96 1.65
N LEU A 360 -0.73 -33.62 1.29
CA LEU A 360 0.45 -34.46 1.54
C LEU A 360 0.75 -34.54 3.03
N ILE A 361 0.59 -35.72 3.64
CA ILE A 361 0.65 -35.89 5.11
C ILE A 361 2.09 -35.98 5.63
N ALA A 362 2.94 -36.69 4.88
CA ALA A 362 4.34 -36.95 5.22
C ALA A 362 5.17 -37.15 3.93
N ALA A 363 6.39 -36.63 3.95
CA ALA A 363 7.41 -36.89 2.93
C ALA A 363 8.70 -37.27 3.64
N ARG A 364 9.15 -38.54 3.51
CA ARG A 364 10.41 -39.00 4.06
C ARG A 364 11.52 -38.74 3.05
N ILE A 365 12.42 -37.81 3.36
CA ILE A 365 13.49 -37.41 2.45
C ILE A 365 14.69 -38.36 2.64
N PRO A 366 15.16 -39.07 1.60
CA PRO A 366 16.28 -40.00 1.69
C PRO A 366 17.58 -39.33 2.15
N GLN A 367 18.47 -40.08 2.82
CA GLN A 367 19.68 -39.50 3.40
C GLN A 367 20.71 -39.04 2.36
N ASN A 368 20.62 -39.56 1.13
CA ASN A 368 21.48 -39.18 0.00
C ASN A 368 21.09 -37.83 -0.64
N VAL A 369 19.97 -37.22 -0.25
CA VAL A 369 19.56 -35.91 -0.75
C VAL A 369 20.46 -34.81 -0.17
N THR A 370 21.13 -34.06 -1.05
CA THR A 370 22.00 -32.93 -0.69
C THR A 370 21.34 -31.58 -0.91
N THR A 371 20.27 -31.52 -1.69
CA THR A 371 19.63 -30.27 -2.13
C THR A 371 18.11 -30.38 -2.11
N ILE A 372 17.46 -29.41 -1.46
CA ILE A 372 16.01 -29.20 -1.46
C ILE A 372 15.79 -27.76 -1.90
N GLY A 373 15.12 -27.54 -3.02
CA GLY A 373 14.99 -26.22 -3.65
C GLY A 373 14.06 -25.24 -2.92
N GLU A 374 14.16 -23.97 -3.31
CA GLU A 374 13.23 -22.91 -2.91
C GLU A 374 11.77 -23.36 -3.11
N ARG A 375 10.91 -23.09 -2.11
CA ARG A 375 9.47 -23.44 -2.12
C ARG A 375 9.14 -24.93 -2.31
N ALA A 376 10.09 -25.86 -2.20
CA ALA A 376 9.87 -27.27 -2.57
C ALA A 376 8.66 -27.94 -1.89
N PHE A 377 8.29 -27.55 -0.67
CA PHE A 377 7.10 -28.00 0.06
C PHE A 377 6.21 -26.82 0.53
N PHE A 378 6.23 -25.70 -0.20
CA PHE A 378 5.39 -24.53 0.10
C PHE A 378 3.91 -24.89 0.02
N GLY A 379 3.09 -24.52 1.01
CA GLY A 379 1.65 -24.75 0.97
C GLY A 379 1.23 -26.22 1.11
N CYS A 380 2.12 -27.12 1.54
CA CYS A 380 1.77 -28.49 1.92
C CYS A 380 1.02 -28.49 3.26
N ARG A 381 -0.24 -28.03 3.25
CA ARG A 381 -1.02 -27.70 4.46
C ARG A 381 -1.26 -28.87 5.40
N ASN A 382 -1.25 -30.11 4.92
CA ASN A 382 -1.36 -31.30 5.76
C ASN A 382 -0.01 -31.97 6.11
N LEU A 383 1.13 -31.42 5.68
CA LEU A 383 2.46 -32.00 5.94
C LEU A 383 2.83 -31.83 7.41
N THR A 384 2.67 -32.90 8.20
CA THR A 384 2.85 -32.87 9.66
C THR A 384 4.26 -33.21 10.12
N ALA A 385 5.00 -33.99 9.32
CA ALA A 385 6.36 -34.41 9.60
C ALA A 385 7.18 -34.60 8.31
N THR A 386 8.45 -34.18 8.38
CA THR A 386 9.50 -34.41 7.39
C THR A 386 10.86 -34.48 8.11
N ASN A 387 11.92 -34.83 7.41
CA ASN A 387 13.29 -34.83 7.91
C ASN A 387 14.20 -34.04 6.99
N ILE A 388 15.18 -33.33 7.55
CA ILE A 388 16.27 -32.76 6.75
C ILE A 388 17.45 -33.76 6.76
N PRO A 389 17.89 -34.28 5.61
CA PRO A 389 19.06 -35.15 5.50
C PRO A 389 20.36 -34.50 6.01
N GLU A 390 21.34 -35.32 6.41
CA GLU A 390 22.63 -34.80 6.87
C GLU A 390 23.41 -34.04 5.78
N GLY A 391 23.22 -34.40 4.51
CA GLY A 391 23.87 -33.76 3.35
C GLY A 391 23.34 -32.35 3.02
N VAL A 392 22.18 -31.95 3.55
CA VAL A 392 21.59 -30.63 3.31
C VAL A 392 22.19 -29.61 4.28
N THR A 393 22.90 -28.62 3.72
CA THR A 393 23.60 -27.56 4.49
C THR A 393 22.85 -26.23 4.55
N ARG A 394 21.74 -26.10 3.81
CA ARG A 394 20.92 -24.89 3.69
C ARG A 394 19.45 -25.26 3.57
N ILE A 395 18.58 -24.50 4.22
CA ILE A 395 17.13 -24.56 3.96
C ILE A 395 16.77 -23.30 3.18
N GLU A 396 16.38 -23.50 1.93
CA GLU A 396 16.16 -22.44 0.95
C GLU A 396 14.87 -21.66 1.23
N LYS A 397 14.66 -20.56 0.50
CA LYS A 397 13.54 -19.63 0.74
C LYS A 397 12.20 -20.34 0.67
N LEU A 398 11.31 -20.02 1.61
CA LEU A 398 9.93 -20.51 1.66
C LEU A 398 9.76 -22.05 1.58
N THR A 399 10.82 -22.84 1.78
CA THR A 399 10.86 -24.28 1.44
C THR A 399 9.74 -25.08 2.09
N PHE A 400 9.41 -24.80 3.36
CA PHE A 400 8.34 -25.45 4.12
C PHE A 400 7.24 -24.48 4.55
N ALA A 401 7.20 -23.27 4.01
CA ALA A 401 6.23 -22.27 4.46
C ALA A 401 4.78 -22.71 4.19
N ARG A 402 3.85 -22.33 5.07
CA ARG A 402 2.42 -22.67 4.99
C ARG A 402 2.14 -24.17 5.07
N SER A 403 2.96 -24.90 5.82
CA SER A 403 2.78 -26.33 6.14
C SER A 403 2.35 -26.56 7.59
N SER A 404 1.79 -27.74 7.92
CA SER A 404 1.39 -28.09 9.29
C SER A 404 2.47 -28.85 10.07
N LEU A 405 3.76 -28.63 9.76
CA LEU A 405 4.87 -29.30 10.43
C LEU A 405 4.78 -29.07 11.94
N SER A 406 4.67 -30.15 12.73
CA SER A 406 4.60 -30.07 14.20
C SER A 406 5.95 -30.30 14.87
N ILE A 407 6.79 -31.13 14.24
CA ILE A 407 8.16 -31.45 14.63
C ILE A 407 9.05 -31.29 13.39
N MET A 408 10.21 -30.65 13.57
CA MET A 408 11.24 -30.55 12.54
C MET A 408 12.61 -30.88 13.15
N THR A 409 13.21 -32.00 12.71
CA THR A 409 14.58 -32.35 13.08
C THR A 409 15.54 -31.72 12.07
N LEU A 410 16.30 -30.73 12.53
CA LEU A 410 17.32 -30.04 11.74
C LEU A 410 18.66 -30.79 11.80
N SER A 411 19.32 -30.96 10.65
CA SER A 411 20.68 -31.50 10.54
C SER A 411 21.69 -30.56 11.22
N PRO A 412 22.72 -31.08 11.92
CA PRO A 412 23.79 -30.26 12.50
C PRO A 412 24.65 -29.55 11.44
N ASN A 413 24.57 -29.97 10.17
CA ASN A 413 25.33 -29.38 9.06
C ASN A 413 24.64 -28.15 8.43
N ILE A 414 23.43 -27.80 8.87
CA ILE A 414 22.73 -26.62 8.37
C ILE A 414 23.45 -25.35 8.86
N THR A 415 23.88 -24.54 7.91
CA THR A 415 24.52 -23.24 8.13
C THR A 415 23.57 -22.07 7.88
N HIS A 416 22.53 -22.26 7.07
CA HIS A 416 21.58 -21.21 6.69
C HIS A 416 20.14 -21.73 6.71
N ILE A 417 19.24 -20.92 7.28
CA ILE A 417 17.79 -21.04 7.10
C ILE A 417 17.33 -19.72 6.48
N LEU A 418 16.89 -19.72 5.23
CA LEU A 418 16.66 -18.49 4.46
C LEU A 418 15.26 -17.88 4.66
N ASP A 419 15.01 -16.79 3.94
CA ASP A 419 13.79 -15.98 4.01
C ASP A 419 12.51 -16.84 4.00
N GLY A 420 11.73 -16.71 5.07
CA GLY A 420 10.46 -17.40 5.23
C GLY A 420 10.51 -18.93 5.18
N ALA A 421 11.67 -19.59 5.34
CA ALA A 421 11.82 -21.04 5.15
C ALA A 421 10.76 -21.90 5.87
N PHE A 422 10.30 -21.47 7.05
CA PHE A 422 9.22 -22.07 7.85
C PHE A 422 8.09 -21.07 8.18
N ALA A 423 7.92 -20.00 7.39
CA ALA A 423 6.87 -19.01 7.64
C ALA A 423 5.47 -19.65 7.59
N GLU A 424 4.55 -19.17 8.42
CA GLU A 424 3.16 -19.67 8.50
C GLU A 424 3.06 -21.19 8.77
N CYS A 425 3.94 -21.74 9.63
CA CYS A 425 3.83 -23.11 10.14
C CYS A 425 3.17 -23.13 11.53
N PRO A 426 1.82 -23.06 11.65
CA PRO A 426 1.13 -22.76 12.91
C PRO A 426 1.27 -23.86 13.97
N GLN A 427 1.58 -25.10 13.57
CA GLN A 427 1.78 -26.24 14.48
C GLN A 427 3.23 -26.44 14.91
N LEU A 428 4.19 -25.72 14.32
CA LEU A 428 5.62 -25.93 14.55
C LEU A 428 5.99 -25.49 15.96
N ALA A 429 6.07 -26.46 16.87
CA ALA A 429 6.15 -26.19 18.30
C ALA A 429 7.59 -26.19 18.82
N ASN A 430 8.41 -27.15 18.39
CA ASN A 430 9.78 -27.32 18.91
C ASN A 430 10.79 -27.34 17.77
N VAL A 431 11.64 -26.32 17.71
CA VAL A 431 12.76 -26.24 16.77
C VAL A 431 14.04 -26.08 17.59
N ARG A 432 15.03 -26.95 17.35
CA ARG A 432 16.38 -26.78 17.87
C ARG A 432 17.26 -26.28 16.72
N LEU A 433 17.71 -25.03 16.83
CA LEU A 433 18.64 -24.45 15.87
C LEU A 433 20.01 -25.15 15.99
N PRO A 434 20.64 -25.56 14.89
CA PRO A 434 21.90 -26.31 14.93
C PRO A 434 23.10 -25.40 15.21
N GLU A 435 24.13 -25.91 15.89
CA GLU A 435 25.28 -25.12 16.34
C GLU A 435 26.10 -24.49 15.19
N ASN A 436 26.09 -25.08 13.99
CA ASN A 436 26.77 -24.53 12.81
C ASN A 436 25.96 -23.46 12.06
N LEU A 437 24.77 -23.11 12.54
CA LEU A 437 23.92 -22.09 11.93
C LEU A 437 24.59 -20.71 12.04
N THR A 438 24.82 -20.06 10.90
CA THR A 438 25.36 -18.70 10.81
C THR A 438 24.29 -17.66 10.45
N HIS A 439 23.25 -18.05 9.72
CA HIS A 439 22.27 -17.13 9.15
C HIS A 439 20.82 -17.60 9.34
N LEU A 440 19.99 -16.72 9.89
CA LEU A 440 18.52 -16.79 9.92
C LEU A 440 17.93 -15.70 9.02
N GLY A 441 17.22 -16.06 7.97
CA GLY A 441 16.65 -15.13 6.99
C GLY A 441 15.43 -14.34 7.50
N ARG A 442 14.99 -13.38 6.68
CA ARG A 442 13.84 -12.53 7.00
C ARG A 442 12.59 -13.38 7.18
N GLY A 443 11.89 -13.22 8.30
CA GLY A 443 10.66 -13.97 8.57
C GLY A 443 10.82 -15.50 8.61
N ALA A 444 12.03 -16.05 8.82
CA ALA A 444 12.32 -17.49 8.71
C ALA A 444 11.32 -18.40 9.47
N PHE A 445 10.81 -17.94 10.62
CA PHE A 445 9.77 -18.59 11.42
C PHE A 445 8.56 -17.66 11.70
N ALA A 446 8.33 -16.65 10.86
CA ALA A 446 7.19 -15.74 11.02
C ALA A 446 5.86 -16.51 11.05
N MET A 447 4.90 -16.07 11.86
CA MET A 447 3.58 -16.70 12.03
C MET A 447 3.62 -18.18 12.49
N CYS A 448 4.75 -18.67 13.03
CA CYS A 448 4.82 -19.98 13.71
C CYS A 448 4.14 -19.90 15.09
N ALA A 449 2.80 -19.82 15.08
CA ALA A 449 2.00 -19.50 16.27
C ALA A 449 2.23 -20.44 17.47
N SER A 450 2.63 -21.70 17.23
CA SER A 450 2.91 -22.66 18.31
C SER A 450 4.34 -22.70 18.81
N LEU A 451 5.27 -21.94 18.22
CA LEU A 451 6.70 -22.05 18.50
C LEU A 451 7.02 -21.75 19.97
N SER A 452 7.70 -22.70 20.61
CA SER A 452 8.26 -22.57 21.95
C SER A 452 9.44 -21.60 21.95
N PRO A 453 9.96 -21.20 23.13
CA PRO A 453 11.26 -20.54 23.22
C PRO A 453 12.33 -21.25 22.40
N VAL A 454 13.11 -20.46 21.66
CA VAL A 454 14.26 -20.90 20.87
C VAL A 454 15.55 -20.35 21.50
N THR A 455 16.64 -21.07 21.33
CA THR A 455 17.98 -20.59 21.66
C THR A 455 18.73 -20.30 20.37
N ILE A 456 19.20 -19.07 20.20
CA ILE A 456 20.08 -18.65 19.11
C ILE A 456 21.49 -19.23 19.39
N PRO A 457 22.06 -20.09 18.51
CA PRO A 457 23.40 -20.65 18.66
C PRO A 457 24.51 -19.61 18.61
N ALA A 458 25.70 -19.98 19.12
CA ALA A 458 26.82 -19.05 19.23
C ALA A 458 27.33 -18.50 17.88
N ASN A 459 27.26 -19.32 16.83
CA ASN A 459 27.79 -19.01 15.50
C ASN A 459 26.85 -18.16 14.63
N VAL A 460 25.63 -17.85 15.08
CA VAL A 460 24.71 -17.00 14.31
C VAL A 460 25.28 -15.58 14.25
N THR A 461 25.57 -15.11 13.04
CA THR A 461 26.08 -13.76 12.75
C THR A 461 24.98 -12.85 12.21
N GLU A 462 23.91 -13.41 11.64
CA GLU A 462 22.84 -12.66 10.99
C GLU A 462 21.45 -13.22 11.32
N ILE A 463 20.53 -12.32 11.64
CA ILE A 463 19.11 -12.60 11.87
C ILE A 463 18.31 -11.53 11.10
N GLY A 464 17.48 -11.95 10.14
CA GLY A 464 16.67 -11.09 9.31
C GLY A 464 15.47 -10.47 10.05
N ASP A 465 14.90 -9.41 9.48
CA ASP A 465 13.77 -8.69 10.08
C ASP A 465 12.56 -9.62 10.30
N GLY A 466 11.88 -9.47 11.44
CA GLY A 466 10.71 -10.26 11.80
C GLY A 466 10.92 -11.77 11.78
N ALA A 467 12.15 -12.29 11.97
CA ALA A 467 12.45 -13.73 11.91
C ALA A 467 11.52 -14.60 12.76
N PHE A 468 10.94 -14.07 13.84
CA PHE A 468 9.95 -14.73 14.69
C PHE A 468 8.67 -13.89 14.90
N PHE A 469 8.35 -13.01 13.95
CA PHE A 469 7.14 -12.16 13.94
C PHE A 469 5.88 -12.99 14.28
N GLY A 470 5.12 -12.56 15.29
CA GLY A 470 3.86 -13.17 15.71
C GLY A 470 3.92 -14.67 16.04
N CYS A 471 5.06 -15.17 16.51
CA CYS A 471 5.14 -16.46 17.21
C CYS A 471 4.40 -16.37 18.55
N ALA A 472 3.07 -16.44 18.53
CA ALA A 472 2.17 -16.08 19.64
C ALA A 472 2.34 -16.90 20.93
N LYS A 473 3.02 -18.08 20.90
CA LYS A 473 3.39 -18.85 22.11
C LYS A 473 4.81 -18.61 22.62
N MET A 474 5.67 -17.88 21.89
CA MET A 474 7.05 -17.60 22.28
C MET A 474 7.08 -16.58 23.43
N ARG A 475 7.50 -17.02 24.62
CA ARG A 475 7.60 -16.18 25.84
C ARG A 475 8.97 -15.53 26.05
N GLU A 476 10.01 -16.09 25.45
CA GLU A 476 11.41 -15.68 25.56
C GLU A 476 12.16 -16.17 24.31
N ILE A 477 13.16 -15.42 23.86
CA ILE A 477 14.15 -15.81 22.86
C ILE A 477 15.49 -15.81 23.57
N LEU A 478 16.10 -16.98 23.71
CA LEU A 478 17.38 -17.15 24.40
C LEU A 478 18.53 -17.02 23.41
N VAL A 479 19.72 -16.66 23.90
CA VAL A 479 20.96 -16.63 23.10
C VAL A 479 22.04 -17.40 23.85
N SER A 480 22.87 -18.16 23.13
CA SER A 480 24.03 -18.82 23.71
C SER A 480 24.96 -17.79 24.37
N SER A 481 25.46 -18.09 25.58
CA SER A 481 26.41 -17.22 26.30
C SER A 481 27.77 -17.07 25.62
N GLN A 482 28.00 -17.81 24.53
CA GLN A 482 29.18 -17.72 23.67
C GLN A 482 28.94 -16.88 22.40
N SER A 483 27.73 -16.37 22.15
CA SER A 483 27.46 -15.53 20.97
C SER A 483 28.19 -14.18 21.07
N PRO A 484 28.98 -13.79 20.06
CA PRO A 484 29.61 -12.47 20.03
C PRO A 484 28.75 -11.39 19.34
N HIS A 485 27.61 -11.77 18.75
CA HIS A 485 26.78 -10.89 17.91
C HIS A 485 25.43 -10.51 18.53
N PHE A 486 24.88 -11.34 19.40
CA PHE A 486 23.55 -11.15 19.99
C PHE A 486 23.56 -11.40 21.49
N LYS A 487 22.57 -10.83 22.20
CA LYS A 487 22.26 -11.15 23.60
C LYS A 487 20.75 -11.30 23.80
N SER A 488 20.37 -11.98 24.87
CA SER A 488 19.00 -12.03 25.39
C SER A 488 18.92 -11.26 26.69
N GLU A 489 18.01 -10.31 26.80
CA GLU A 489 17.77 -9.53 28.02
C GLU A 489 16.27 -9.58 28.36
N ASP A 490 15.92 -10.10 29.54
CA ASP A 490 14.53 -10.44 29.92
C ASP A 490 13.77 -11.23 28.83
N GLY A 491 14.49 -12.11 28.11
CA GLY A 491 13.98 -12.92 27.01
C GLY A 491 13.74 -12.16 25.70
N VAL A 492 14.10 -10.88 25.60
CA VAL A 492 14.06 -10.09 24.36
C VAL A 492 15.40 -10.22 23.63
N LEU A 493 15.36 -10.35 22.30
CA LEU A 493 16.56 -10.50 21.47
C LEU A 493 17.13 -9.13 21.07
N LEU A 494 18.40 -8.87 21.40
CA LEU A 494 19.13 -7.64 21.03
C LEU A 494 20.47 -7.94 20.35
N SER A 495 21.06 -6.92 19.71
CA SER A 495 22.49 -6.91 19.35
C SER A 495 23.37 -7.06 20.60
N ALA A 496 24.56 -7.64 20.46
CA ALA A 496 25.49 -7.83 21.58
C ALA A 496 25.84 -6.52 22.33
N ASP A 497 25.90 -5.39 21.62
CA ASP A 497 26.13 -4.07 22.22
C ASP A 497 24.87 -3.44 22.85
N GLY A 498 23.71 -4.07 22.71
CA GLY A 498 22.43 -3.63 23.26
C GLY A 498 21.73 -2.50 22.50
N LYS A 499 22.33 -1.96 21.42
CA LYS A 499 21.78 -0.79 20.72
C LYS A 499 20.58 -1.10 19.83
N THR A 500 20.42 -2.35 19.41
CA THR A 500 19.36 -2.75 18.48
C THR A 500 18.46 -3.79 19.13
N LEU A 501 17.18 -3.47 19.29
CA LEU A 501 16.14 -4.45 19.64
C LEU A 501 15.71 -5.15 18.35
N ILE A 502 15.95 -6.46 18.28
CA ILE A 502 15.79 -7.26 17.06
C ILE A 502 14.43 -7.94 17.03
N GLN A 503 14.02 -8.57 18.13
CA GLN A 503 12.74 -9.27 18.22
C GLN A 503 12.25 -9.38 19.68
N PHE A 504 11.00 -9.00 19.88
CA PHE A 504 10.24 -9.22 21.11
C PHE A 504 9.46 -10.55 21.04
N PRO A 505 9.34 -11.33 22.13
CA PRO A 505 8.61 -12.59 22.13
C PRO A 505 7.08 -12.40 22.08
N GLY A 506 6.40 -12.97 21.09
CA GLY A 506 4.96 -12.73 20.83
C GLY A 506 3.97 -13.09 21.95
N ARG A 507 4.36 -13.93 22.91
CA ARG A 507 3.56 -14.26 24.11
C ARG A 507 3.84 -13.34 25.29
N LYS A 508 4.97 -12.63 25.29
CA LYS A 508 5.29 -11.62 26.32
C LYS A 508 4.32 -10.44 26.13
N GLY A 509 3.96 -9.75 27.21
CA GLY A 509 2.88 -8.77 27.19
C GLY A 509 2.72 -8.02 28.51
N GLY A 510 1.68 -7.19 28.59
CA GLY A 510 1.56 -6.15 29.61
C GLY A 510 2.32 -4.88 29.21
N GLN A 511 2.88 -4.18 30.20
CA GLN A 511 3.78 -3.05 29.99
C GLN A 511 5.20 -3.56 29.68
N PHE A 512 5.88 -2.94 28.73
CA PHE A 512 7.30 -3.18 28.46
C PHE A 512 8.12 -1.89 28.54
N TYR A 513 9.32 -1.97 29.12
CA TYR A 513 10.29 -0.90 29.14
C TYR A 513 11.45 -1.31 28.22
N VAL A 514 11.68 -0.54 27.16
CA VAL A 514 12.83 -0.77 26.26
C VAL A 514 14.13 -0.47 27.02
N PRO A 515 15.15 -1.34 27.00
CA PRO A 515 16.39 -1.11 27.76
C PRO A 515 17.13 0.18 27.38
N ASP A 516 17.74 0.82 28.37
CA ASP A 516 18.57 2.02 28.18
C ASP A 516 19.70 1.78 27.17
N GLY A 517 19.92 2.76 26.30
CA GLY A 517 20.96 2.69 25.26
C GLY A 517 20.54 1.94 24.00
N VAL A 518 19.34 1.35 23.94
CA VAL A 518 18.73 0.96 22.66
C VAL A 518 18.51 2.23 21.82
N THR A 519 19.03 2.23 20.61
CA THR A 519 18.88 3.31 19.63
C THR A 519 17.97 2.95 18.47
N GLU A 520 17.84 1.67 18.15
CA GLU A 520 17.04 1.17 17.03
C GLU A 520 16.12 0.01 17.43
N ILE A 521 14.88 0.07 16.96
CA ILE A 521 13.91 -1.03 16.99
C ILE A 521 13.71 -1.50 15.55
N ARG A 522 14.07 -2.75 15.25
CA ARG A 522 14.05 -3.28 13.89
C ARG A 522 12.63 -3.50 13.34
N SER A 523 12.55 -3.65 12.03
CA SER A 523 11.31 -3.93 11.33
C SER A 523 10.66 -5.21 11.86
N ALA A 524 9.35 -5.16 12.10
CA ALA A 524 8.55 -6.24 12.70
C ALA A 524 9.06 -6.80 14.06
N ALA A 525 9.84 -6.03 14.83
CA ALA A 525 10.40 -6.49 16.11
C ALA A 525 9.34 -6.83 17.17
N PHE A 526 8.25 -6.06 17.27
CA PHE A 526 7.10 -6.30 18.15
C PHE A 526 5.84 -6.73 17.40
N ALA A 527 5.91 -6.92 16.09
CA ALA A 527 4.71 -7.19 15.30
C ALA A 527 3.99 -8.47 15.78
N GLY A 528 2.66 -8.44 15.77
CA GLY A 528 1.80 -9.54 16.21
C GLY A 528 1.90 -9.87 17.71
N CYS A 529 2.47 -8.99 18.53
CA CYS A 529 2.52 -9.16 19.99
C CYS A 529 1.18 -8.79 20.63
N VAL A 530 0.16 -9.61 20.37
CA VAL A 530 -1.25 -9.41 20.77
C VAL A 530 -1.52 -9.30 22.28
N ASN A 531 -0.51 -9.49 23.13
CA ASN A 531 -0.59 -9.34 24.58
C ASN A 531 0.12 -8.07 25.11
N LEU A 532 0.87 -7.36 24.26
CA LEU A 532 1.54 -6.10 24.60
C LEU A 532 0.48 -5.01 24.73
N ARG A 533 0.44 -4.33 25.89
CA ARG A 533 -0.55 -3.30 26.18
C ARG A 533 -0.01 -1.88 26.10
N ALA A 534 1.27 -1.71 26.43
CA ALA A 534 1.94 -0.43 26.35
C ALA A 534 3.46 -0.62 26.34
N VAL A 535 4.17 0.42 25.92
CA VAL A 535 5.62 0.47 25.77
C VAL A 535 6.12 1.83 26.27
N SER A 536 7.13 1.82 27.14
CA SER A 536 7.97 3.00 27.38
C SER A 536 9.31 2.85 26.64
N PHE A 537 9.81 3.95 26.10
CA PHE A 537 11.08 4.03 25.37
C PHE A 537 12.02 5.01 26.06
N PRO A 538 13.33 4.71 26.15
CA PRO A 538 14.33 5.70 26.51
C PRO A 538 14.57 6.67 25.35
N GLU A 539 14.95 7.91 25.69
CA GLU A 539 15.34 8.98 24.75
C GLU A 539 16.53 8.63 23.82
N SER A 540 17.18 7.49 24.01
CA SER A 540 18.18 6.97 23.07
C SER A 540 17.59 6.41 21.79
N VAL A 541 16.31 6.01 21.77
CA VAL A 541 15.63 5.44 20.59
C VAL A 541 15.39 6.53 19.55
N THR A 542 16.14 6.48 18.45
CA THR A 542 16.03 7.43 17.33
C THR A 542 15.43 6.81 16.07
N CYS A 543 15.22 5.49 16.06
CA CYS A 543 14.82 4.73 14.88
C CYS A 543 13.81 3.61 15.22
N ILE A 544 12.61 3.66 14.64
CA ILE A 544 11.61 2.58 14.67
C ILE A 544 11.38 2.11 13.23
N GLY A 545 11.62 0.82 12.99
CA GLY A 545 11.56 0.19 11.66
C GLY A 545 10.16 -0.07 11.10
N ASP A 546 10.12 -0.60 9.88
CA ASP A 546 8.86 -0.88 9.18
C ASP A 546 8.05 -1.95 9.89
N ALA A 547 6.74 -1.75 10.02
CA ALA A 547 5.81 -2.64 10.70
C ALA A 547 6.23 -3.02 12.14
N ALA A 548 7.06 -2.20 12.82
CA ALA A 548 7.67 -2.57 14.10
C ALA A 548 6.68 -3.08 15.16
N PHE A 549 5.50 -2.47 15.26
CA PHE A 549 4.40 -2.83 16.17
C PHE A 549 3.13 -3.28 15.42
N ALA A 550 3.23 -3.65 14.15
CA ALA A 550 2.05 -4.00 13.34
C ALA A 550 1.30 -5.20 13.93
N GLY A 551 -0.01 -5.10 14.11
CA GLY A 551 -0.83 -6.15 14.74
C GLY A 551 -0.63 -6.30 16.25
N CYS A 552 -0.09 -5.29 16.95
CA CYS A 552 -0.15 -5.20 18.41
C CYS A 552 -1.58 -4.84 18.88
N THR A 553 -2.54 -5.77 18.67
CA THR A 553 -3.98 -5.52 18.83
C THR A 553 -4.45 -5.15 20.24
N ALA A 554 -3.60 -5.34 21.26
CA ALA A 554 -3.87 -4.96 22.64
C ALA A 554 -3.18 -3.67 23.09
N LEU A 555 -2.41 -3.01 22.22
CA LEU A 555 -1.67 -1.78 22.51
C LEU A 555 -2.65 -0.61 22.69
N GLU A 556 -2.72 -0.06 23.90
CA GLU A 556 -3.71 0.94 24.34
C GLU A 556 -3.10 2.35 24.34
N LYS A 557 -1.92 2.52 24.96
CA LYS A 557 -1.20 3.80 25.08
C LYS A 557 0.30 3.63 24.85
N MET A 558 0.94 4.66 24.30
CA MET A 558 2.40 4.81 24.25
C MET A 558 2.79 6.27 23.99
N LEU A 559 3.99 6.65 24.40
CA LEU A 559 4.65 7.90 23.99
C LEU A 559 5.81 7.57 23.06
N LEU A 560 6.04 8.38 22.03
CA LEU A 560 7.21 8.25 21.16
C LEU A 560 8.38 9.08 21.73
N PRO A 561 9.64 8.63 21.59
CA PRO A 561 10.81 9.44 21.98
C PRO A 561 10.84 10.78 21.24
N ARG A 562 11.18 11.88 21.92
CA ARG A 562 11.27 13.21 21.29
C ARG A 562 12.30 13.27 20.16
N LYS A 563 13.40 12.52 20.31
CA LYS A 563 14.50 12.42 19.34
C LYS A 563 14.27 11.36 18.24
N LEU A 564 13.04 10.87 18.05
CA LEU A 564 12.71 9.86 17.05
C LEU A 564 12.83 10.41 15.61
N ALA A 565 13.99 10.24 15.00
CA ALA A 565 14.28 10.71 13.64
C ALA A 565 13.65 9.83 12.53
N ARG A 566 13.24 8.59 12.81
CA ARG A 566 12.58 7.71 11.84
C ARG A 566 11.47 6.87 12.46
N LEU A 567 10.28 6.94 11.86
CA LEU A 567 9.15 6.03 12.11
C LEU A 567 8.75 5.34 10.79
N GLY A 568 8.91 4.01 10.75
CA GLY A 568 8.76 3.22 9.53
C GLY A 568 7.33 3.07 8.97
N LYS A 569 7.26 2.50 7.76
CA LYS A 569 6.00 2.19 7.05
C LYS A 569 5.20 1.17 7.84
N CYS A 570 3.89 1.37 7.94
CA CYS A 570 2.97 0.51 8.69
C CYS A 570 3.38 0.26 10.16
N ALA A 571 4.22 1.11 10.78
CA ALA A 571 4.84 0.82 12.08
C ALA A 571 3.83 0.49 13.20
N PHE A 572 2.62 1.05 13.17
CA PHE A 572 1.52 0.81 14.09
C PHE A 572 0.25 0.28 13.41
N ALA A 573 0.35 -0.26 12.19
CA ALA A 573 -0.82 -0.80 11.49
C ALA A 573 -1.51 -1.90 12.32
N ASP A 574 -2.84 -1.97 12.29
CA ASP A 574 -3.66 -2.92 13.04
C ASP A 574 -3.46 -2.85 14.59
N CYS A 575 -2.99 -1.72 15.14
CA CYS A 575 -3.03 -1.46 16.58
C CYS A 575 -4.45 -1.08 17.02
N LEU A 576 -5.33 -2.09 17.04
CA LEU A 576 -6.79 -1.91 17.13
C LEU A 576 -7.29 -1.15 18.37
N LYS A 577 -6.48 -1.05 19.42
CA LYS A 577 -6.80 -0.42 20.70
C LYS A 577 -6.13 0.94 20.95
N LEU A 578 -5.30 1.41 20.02
CA LEU A 578 -4.53 2.64 20.21
C LEU A 578 -5.47 3.85 20.13
N GLU A 579 -5.66 4.57 21.22
CA GLU A 579 -6.69 5.63 21.33
C GLU A 579 -6.20 7.01 20.88
N ALA A 580 -4.94 7.36 21.14
CA ALA A 580 -4.35 8.63 20.73
C ALA A 580 -2.85 8.52 20.49
N MET A 581 -2.32 9.43 19.65
CA MET A 581 -0.88 9.51 19.34
C MET A 581 -0.37 10.95 19.27
N TYR A 582 0.80 11.16 19.88
CA TYR A 582 1.63 12.35 19.70
C TYR A 582 2.82 12.01 18.79
N LEU A 583 2.99 12.76 17.70
CA LEU A 583 4.05 12.56 16.71
C LEU A 583 5.11 13.67 16.85
N PRO A 584 6.37 13.34 17.23
CA PRO A 584 7.39 14.34 17.54
C PRO A 584 7.85 15.11 16.29
N GLY A 585 8.21 16.39 16.49
CA GLY A 585 8.56 17.33 15.41
C GLY A 585 9.84 17.00 14.64
N THR A 586 10.60 16.01 15.11
CA THR A 586 11.75 15.42 14.43
C THR A 586 11.35 14.57 13.20
N LEU A 587 10.07 14.22 13.05
CA LEU A 587 9.54 13.49 11.90
C LEU A 587 9.12 14.43 10.75
N THR A 588 9.95 14.53 9.71
CA THR A 588 9.63 15.29 8.49
C THR A 588 8.54 14.64 7.62
N ARG A 589 8.27 13.35 7.80
CA ARG A 589 7.29 12.57 7.04
C ARG A 589 6.65 11.53 7.93
N LEU A 590 5.32 11.43 7.87
CA LEU A 590 4.61 10.24 8.33
C LEU A 590 4.58 9.23 7.19
N GLU A 591 5.12 8.04 7.41
CA GLU A 591 5.28 7.03 6.37
C GLU A 591 3.96 6.38 5.92
N ASN A 592 4.02 5.64 4.81
CA ASN A 592 2.84 4.96 4.27
C ASN A 592 2.26 3.96 5.28
N GLY A 593 0.93 4.02 5.48
CA GLY A 593 0.19 3.07 6.30
C GLY A 593 0.46 3.10 7.80
N THR A 594 1.20 4.07 8.34
CA THR A 594 1.75 4.01 9.72
C THR A 594 0.72 3.68 10.79
N PHE A 595 -0.52 4.17 10.70
CA PHE A 595 -1.63 3.86 11.61
C PHE A 595 -2.84 3.21 10.89
N ALA A 596 -2.62 2.53 9.76
CA ALA A 596 -3.69 1.87 9.03
C ALA A 596 -4.45 0.86 9.92
N ASN A 597 -5.78 0.84 9.84
CA ASN A 597 -6.70 0.04 10.63
C ASN A 597 -6.63 0.24 12.15
N CYS A 598 -6.05 1.34 12.67
CA CYS A 598 -6.14 1.71 14.08
C CYS A 598 -7.57 2.17 14.43
N SER A 599 -8.49 1.21 14.51
CA SER A 599 -9.94 1.48 14.47
C SER A 599 -10.47 2.36 15.61
N GLN A 600 -9.80 2.34 16.78
CA GLN A 600 -10.11 3.13 17.97
C GLN A 600 -9.28 4.42 18.10
N LEU A 601 -8.42 4.75 17.13
CA LEU A 601 -7.62 5.97 17.16
C LEU A 601 -8.54 7.18 17.01
N MET A 602 -8.74 7.92 18.11
CA MET A 602 -9.63 9.08 18.20
C MET A 602 -8.91 10.38 17.90
N ARG A 603 -7.63 10.49 18.30
CA ARG A 603 -6.84 11.73 18.21
C ARG A 603 -5.42 11.51 17.70
N VAL A 604 -4.97 12.40 16.82
CA VAL A 604 -3.55 12.47 16.40
C VAL A 604 -3.08 13.92 16.43
N THR A 605 -2.00 14.16 17.16
CA THR A 605 -1.34 15.47 17.25
C THR A 605 0.04 15.37 16.63
N PHE A 606 0.30 16.17 15.59
CA PHE A 606 1.64 16.38 15.05
C PHE A 606 2.27 17.59 15.74
N SER A 607 3.54 17.50 16.14
CA SER A 607 4.37 18.70 16.42
C SER A 607 4.81 19.37 15.11
N LEU A 608 5.33 20.59 15.19
CA LEU A 608 5.81 21.32 14.00
C LEU A 608 7.04 20.64 13.36
N GLY A 609 6.99 20.39 12.04
CA GLY A 609 8.12 19.83 11.28
C GLY A 609 7.73 18.81 10.19
N THR A 610 6.56 18.16 10.29
CA THR A 610 6.13 17.20 9.25
C THR A 610 5.67 17.91 7.98
N GLU A 611 6.19 17.49 6.83
CA GLU A 611 5.91 18.07 5.50
C GLU A 611 4.97 17.20 4.64
N GLU A 612 4.93 15.88 4.88
CA GLU A 612 4.04 14.94 4.15
C GLU A 612 3.39 13.91 5.08
N ILE A 613 2.09 13.67 4.87
CA ILE A 613 1.37 12.50 5.37
C ILE A 613 1.32 11.43 4.27
N GLY A 614 1.89 10.26 4.54
CA GLY A 614 1.99 9.15 3.59
C GLY A 614 0.66 8.56 3.15
N SER A 615 0.71 7.75 2.10
CA SER A 615 -0.47 7.05 1.57
C SER A 615 -0.99 6.02 2.58
N PHE A 616 -2.30 5.92 2.73
CA PHE A 616 -2.99 5.03 3.68
C PHE A 616 -2.67 5.27 5.17
N ALA A 617 -2.02 6.39 5.53
CA ALA A 617 -1.49 6.61 6.90
C ALA A 617 -2.50 6.40 8.04
N PHE A 618 -3.76 6.79 7.84
CA PHE A 618 -4.90 6.62 8.74
C PHE A 618 -6.08 5.89 8.08
N LEU A 619 -5.79 5.01 7.11
CA LEU A 619 -6.80 4.16 6.45
C LEU A 619 -7.64 3.42 7.51
N ASN A 620 -8.97 3.48 7.43
CA ASN A 620 -9.89 2.81 8.37
C ASN A 620 -9.73 3.21 9.86
N CYS A 621 -9.16 4.39 10.17
CA CYS A 621 -9.19 4.94 11.54
C CYS A 621 -10.60 5.46 11.88
N SER A 622 -11.53 4.52 12.07
CA SER A 622 -12.98 4.81 12.03
C SER A 622 -13.47 5.80 13.10
N GLN A 623 -12.82 5.84 14.27
CA GLN A 623 -13.13 6.75 15.38
C GLN A 623 -12.38 8.10 15.32
N LEU A 624 -11.47 8.30 14.36
CA LEU A 624 -10.63 9.48 14.28
C LEU A 624 -11.48 10.72 14.06
N ASN A 625 -11.49 11.60 15.06
CA ASN A 625 -12.36 12.79 15.10
C ASN A 625 -11.56 14.09 15.27
N SER A 626 -10.37 14.03 15.87
CA SER A 626 -9.49 15.17 16.09
C SER A 626 -8.11 14.90 15.49
N VAL A 627 -7.69 15.76 14.55
CA VAL A 627 -6.38 15.68 13.90
C VAL A 627 -5.79 17.08 13.86
N THR A 628 -4.70 17.28 14.58
CA THR A 628 -3.98 18.56 14.64
C THR A 628 -2.80 18.51 13.69
N LEU A 629 -3.01 18.98 12.46
CA LEU A 629 -2.00 19.03 11.39
C LEU A 629 -0.94 20.11 11.67
N PRO A 630 0.31 19.94 11.23
CA PRO A 630 1.35 20.94 11.37
C PRO A 630 1.36 21.92 10.18
N ASP A 631 1.69 23.18 10.44
CA ASP A 631 1.72 24.25 9.43
C ASP A 631 2.73 24.02 8.29
N SER A 632 3.73 23.16 8.50
CA SER A 632 4.72 22.73 7.51
C SER A 632 4.18 21.73 6.48
N LEU A 633 2.98 21.20 6.65
CA LEU A 633 2.44 20.13 5.80
C LEU A 633 2.13 20.65 4.39
N THR A 634 2.83 20.11 3.39
CA THR A 634 2.68 20.45 1.97
C THR A 634 1.85 19.43 1.18
N ARG A 635 1.67 18.21 1.71
CA ARG A 635 1.08 17.08 0.97
C ARG A 635 0.34 16.05 1.84
N ILE A 636 -0.84 15.62 1.38
CA ILE A 636 -1.62 14.51 1.95
C ILE A 636 -1.72 13.36 0.92
N GLY A 637 -1.19 12.21 1.29
CA GLY A 637 -1.02 11.02 0.45
C GLY A 637 -2.31 10.29 0.06
N ARG A 638 -2.18 9.34 -0.88
CA ARG A 638 -3.31 8.59 -1.44
C ARG A 638 -4.05 7.84 -0.34
N SER A 639 -5.37 8.01 -0.25
CA SER A 639 -6.22 7.36 0.76
C SER A 639 -5.76 7.58 2.21
N ALA A 640 -5.05 8.67 2.51
CA ALA A 640 -4.45 8.92 3.82
C ALA A 640 -5.47 8.89 4.97
N PHE A 641 -6.68 9.42 4.77
CA PHE A 641 -7.78 9.42 5.74
C PHE A 641 -9.00 8.62 5.24
N HIS A 642 -8.80 7.67 4.30
CA HIS A 642 -9.92 6.89 3.76
C HIS A 642 -10.66 6.14 4.88
N ASN A 643 -11.99 6.24 4.90
CA ASN A 643 -12.87 5.67 5.92
C ASN A 643 -12.56 6.14 7.37
N CYS A 644 -12.07 7.37 7.53
CA CYS A 644 -12.09 8.09 8.82
C CYS A 644 -13.52 8.58 9.13
N SER A 645 -14.43 7.63 9.37
CA SER A 645 -15.88 7.87 9.35
C SER A 645 -16.38 8.92 10.36
N LYS A 646 -15.63 9.16 11.44
CA LYS A 646 -15.92 10.14 12.50
C LYS A 646 -15.21 11.49 12.35
N LEU A 647 -14.40 11.67 11.30
CA LEU A 647 -13.69 12.93 11.06
C LEU A 647 -14.68 14.01 10.65
N HIS A 648 -15.09 14.85 11.61
CA HIS A 648 -16.17 15.80 11.42
C HIS A 648 -15.70 17.13 10.81
N ARG A 649 -14.55 17.61 11.26
CA ARG A 649 -13.89 18.84 10.82
C ARG A 649 -12.39 18.57 10.73
N LEU A 650 -11.76 19.16 9.73
CA LEU A 650 -10.29 19.18 9.60
C LEU A 650 -9.85 20.58 9.17
N VAL A 651 -8.91 21.17 9.90
CA VAL A 651 -8.26 22.43 9.51
C VAL A 651 -7.04 22.06 8.68
N LEU A 652 -7.08 22.38 7.39
CA LEU A 652 -5.93 22.20 6.50
C LEU A 652 -4.99 23.41 6.63
N PRO A 653 -3.66 23.20 6.66
CA PRO A 653 -2.71 24.30 6.75
C PRO A 653 -2.56 25.03 5.41
N GLU A 654 -2.36 26.36 5.46
CA GLU A 654 -2.25 27.22 4.27
C GLU A 654 -1.05 26.91 3.36
N GLY A 655 -0.10 26.08 3.80
CA GLY A 655 1.01 25.58 2.98
C GLY A 655 0.69 24.34 2.11
N LEU A 656 -0.50 23.75 2.25
CA LEU A 656 -0.85 22.48 1.63
C LEU A 656 -1.07 22.61 0.11
N SER A 657 -0.17 22.02 -0.67
CA SER A 657 -0.12 22.13 -2.13
C SER A 657 -0.78 20.98 -2.90
N GLU A 658 -0.89 19.79 -2.28
CA GLU A 658 -1.37 18.55 -2.90
C GLU A 658 -2.23 17.69 -1.95
N ILE A 659 -3.42 17.31 -2.41
CA ILE A 659 -4.27 16.26 -1.82
C ILE A 659 -4.42 15.15 -2.86
N CYS A 660 -3.85 13.98 -2.59
CA CYS A 660 -3.84 12.84 -3.51
C CYS A 660 -5.20 12.14 -3.66
N ASP A 661 -5.26 11.18 -4.60
CA ASP A 661 -6.42 10.33 -4.85
C ASP A 661 -7.03 9.74 -3.58
N SER A 662 -8.36 9.80 -3.48
CA SER A 662 -9.15 9.17 -2.43
C SER A 662 -8.78 9.57 -0.99
N ALA A 663 -8.05 10.68 -0.79
CA ALA A 663 -7.50 11.07 0.52
C ALA A 663 -8.52 11.10 1.66
N PHE A 664 -9.74 11.61 1.42
CA PHE A 664 -10.86 11.68 2.36
C PHE A 664 -12.07 10.86 1.90
N CYS A 665 -11.84 9.86 1.05
CA CYS A 665 -12.88 8.94 0.58
C CYS A 665 -13.53 8.21 1.78
N ASP A 666 -14.86 8.13 1.81
CA ASP A 666 -15.65 7.58 2.93
C ASP A 666 -15.46 8.30 4.29
N CYS A 667 -14.99 9.57 4.30
CA CYS A 667 -15.07 10.45 5.48
C CYS A 667 -16.52 10.90 5.71
N LEU A 668 -17.39 9.99 6.15
CA LEU A 668 -18.84 10.17 6.16
C LEU A 668 -19.28 11.42 6.94
N SER A 669 -18.73 11.65 8.14
CA SER A 669 -19.13 12.74 9.05
C SER A 669 -18.56 14.12 8.73
N LEU A 670 -17.68 14.24 7.71
CA LEU A 670 -17.00 15.49 7.38
C LEU A 670 -18.01 16.53 6.88
N ASN A 671 -18.28 17.57 7.67
CA ASN A 671 -19.35 18.53 7.35
C ASN A 671 -18.89 19.72 6.50
N SER A 672 -17.64 20.13 6.69
CA SER A 672 -17.02 21.32 6.14
C SER A 672 -15.51 21.10 6.09
N ILE A 673 -14.88 21.53 5.00
CA ILE A 673 -13.42 21.55 4.87
C ILE A 673 -12.99 22.76 4.05
N ASN A 674 -12.12 23.57 4.63
CA ASN A 674 -11.56 24.74 3.96
C ASN A 674 -10.33 24.30 3.18
N LEU A 675 -10.41 24.32 1.85
CA LEU A 675 -9.26 24.05 0.99
C LEU A 675 -8.39 25.32 0.89
N PRO A 676 -7.09 25.26 1.19
CA PRO A 676 -6.21 26.42 1.18
C PRO A 676 -5.93 26.87 -0.25
N GLN A 677 -5.68 28.17 -0.45
CA GLN A 677 -5.54 28.75 -1.80
C GLN A 677 -4.25 28.34 -2.53
N THR A 678 -3.28 27.77 -1.80
CA THR A 678 -2.04 27.18 -2.32
C THR A 678 -2.24 25.79 -2.93
N LEU A 679 -3.39 25.14 -2.70
CA LEU A 679 -3.69 23.80 -3.19
C LEU A 679 -3.84 23.81 -4.72
N THR A 680 -2.89 23.19 -5.42
CA THR A 680 -2.87 23.12 -6.90
C THR A 680 -3.38 21.78 -7.44
N GLN A 681 -3.32 20.72 -6.63
CA GLN A 681 -3.68 19.35 -7.00
C GLN A 681 -4.71 18.78 -6.03
N LEU A 682 -5.85 18.35 -6.58
CA LEU A 682 -6.90 17.62 -5.88
C LEU A 682 -7.21 16.33 -6.65
N GLY A 683 -6.89 15.18 -6.05
CA GLY A 683 -6.93 13.88 -6.71
C GLY A 683 -8.33 13.33 -6.99
N ASN A 684 -8.35 12.23 -7.76
CA ASN A 684 -9.57 11.52 -8.10
C ASN A 684 -10.19 10.88 -6.85
N ARG A 685 -11.52 10.91 -6.72
CA ARG A 685 -12.25 10.41 -5.55
C ARG A 685 -11.87 11.07 -4.21
N ALA A 686 -11.18 12.22 -4.20
CA ALA A 686 -10.62 12.81 -2.97
C ALA A 686 -11.64 13.02 -1.84
N PHE A 687 -12.88 13.37 -2.17
CA PHE A 687 -14.03 13.48 -1.24
C PHE A 687 -15.17 12.52 -1.62
N TYR A 688 -14.85 11.37 -2.22
CA TYR A 688 -15.84 10.36 -2.58
C TYR A 688 -16.63 9.92 -1.34
N HIS A 689 -17.96 9.95 -1.44
CA HIS A 689 -18.90 9.55 -0.40
C HIS A 689 -18.73 10.31 0.93
N CYS A 690 -18.26 11.56 0.91
CA CYS A 690 -18.37 12.49 2.04
C CYS A 690 -19.83 12.93 2.22
N HIS A 691 -20.69 12.03 2.73
CA HIS A 691 -22.14 12.18 2.74
C HIS A 691 -22.63 13.47 3.42
N TYR A 692 -22.01 13.87 4.55
CA TYR A 692 -22.40 15.07 5.30
C TYR A 692 -21.71 16.37 4.86
N LEU A 693 -20.88 16.36 3.80
CA LEU A 693 -20.18 17.55 3.32
C LEU A 693 -21.20 18.52 2.71
N ASN A 694 -21.42 19.66 3.39
CA ASN A 694 -22.48 20.61 3.09
C ASN A 694 -22.05 21.70 2.10
N GLU A 695 -20.82 22.19 2.26
CA GLU A 695 -20.22 23.25 1.46
C GLU A 695 -18.75 22.96 1.18
N ILE A 696 -18.27 23.40 0.00
CA ILE A 696 -16.84 23.45 -0.28
C ILE A 696 -16.49 24.63 -1.19
N VAL A 697 -15.40 25.31 -0.85
CA VAL A 697 -14.77 26.34 -1.69
C VAL A 697 -13.55 25.71 -2.34
N LEU A 698 -13.51 25.67 -3.68
CA LEU A 698 -12.37 25.12 -4.40
C LEU A 698 -11.29 26.22 -4.60
N PRO A 699 -9.99 25.89 -4.52
CA PRO A 699 -8.90 26.88 -4.64
C PRO A 699 -8.82 27.51 -6.02
N ASP A 700 -8.50 28.81 -6.08
CA ASP A 700 -8.32 29.53 -7.34
C ASP A 700 -7.17 28.97 -8.21
N GLY A 701 -6.26 28.15 -7.68
CA GLY A 701 -5.24 27.44 -8.45
C GLY A 701 -5.72 26.22 -9.25
N LEU A 702 -6.91 25.68 -8.96
CA LEU A 702 -7.32 24.36 -9.46
C LEU A 702 -7.72 24.37 -10.94
N THR A 703 -7.07 23.55 -11.77
CA THR A 703 -7.34 23.49 -13.23
C THR A 703 -8.29 22.36 -13.65
N VAL A 704 -8.44 21.33 -12.83
CA VAL A 704 -9.26 20.14 -13.11
C VAL A 704 -10.01 19.72 -11.86
N ILE A 705 -11.28 19.35 -12.00
CA ILE A 705 -12.02 18.60 -10.97
C ILE A 705 -12.07 17.15 -11.45
N GLY A 706 -11.40 16.26 -10.70
CA GLY A 706 -11.08 14.89 -11.11
C GLY A 706 -12.24 13.88 -11.11
N GLU A 707 -11.96 12.66 -11.58
CA GLU A 707 -12.93 11.56 -11.64
C GLU A 707 -13.51 11.31 -10.23
N GLU A 708 -14.85 11.34 -10.14
CA GLU A 708 -15.62 11.00 -8.93
C GLU A 708 -15.25 11.80 -7.66
N THR A 709 -14.61 12.98 -7.76
CA THR A 709 -14.12 13.76 -6.60
C THR A 709 -15.17 14.05 -5.52
N PHE A 710 -16.42 14.34 -5.90
CA PHE A 710 -17.57 14.59 -5.00
C PHE A 710 -18.75 13.64 -5.26
N PHE A 711 -18.45 12.41 -5.73
CA PHE A 711 -19.45 11.37 -5.94
C PHE A 711 -20.14 11.00 -4.61
N MET A 712 -21.47 10.96 -4.56
CA MET A 712 -22.26 10.69 -3.33
C MET A 712 -22.01 11.68 -2.17
N CYS A 713 -21.59 12.91 -2.44
CA CYS A 713 -21.68 14.02 -1.47
C CYS A 713 -23.12 14.52 -1.37
N GLU A 714 -24.02 13.69 -0.85
CA GLU A 714 -25.46 13.89 -0.96
C GLU A 714 -25.98 15.21 -0.35
N ASN A 715 -25.34 15.69 0.72
CA ASN A 715 -25.74 16.93 1.42
C ASN A 715 -25.11 18.22 0.86
N LEU A 716 -24.26 18.13 -0.17
CA LEU A 716 -23.56 19.26 -0.75
C LEU A 716 -24.54 20.22 -1.45
N TYR A 717 -24.80 21.38 -0.85
CA TYR A 717 -25.72 22.39 -1.38
C TYR A 717 -25.01 23.60 -1.99
N THR A 718 -23.73 23.83 -1.66
CA THR A 718 -22.91 24.93 -2.18
C THR A 718 -21.55 24.42 -2.66
N VAL A 719 -21.17 24.80 -3.88
CA VAL A 719 -19.83 24.59 -4.44
C VAL A 719 -19.45 25.81 -5.27
N ASN A 720 -18.32 26.44 -4.94
CA ASN A 720 -17.75 27.52 -5.75
C ASN A 720 -16.71 26.95 -6.70
N ILE A 721 -17.00 26.95 -8.01
CA ILE A 721 -16.05 26.51 -9.07
C ILE A 721 -15.26 27.74 -9.58
N PRO A 722 -13.94 27.79 -9.38
CA PRO A 722 -13.13 28.95 -9.74
C PRO A 722 -12.86 29.05 -11.25
N LYS A 723 -12.53 30.25 -11.71
CA LYS A 723 -12.31 30.57 -13.14
C LYS A 723 -11.05 29.89 -13.73
N SER A 724 -10.19 29.34 -12.88
CA SER A 724 -9.05 28.52 -13.27
C SER A 724 -9.47 27.19 -13.91
N VAL A 725 -10.54 26.56 -13.43
CA VAL A 725 -10.98 25.23 -13.88
C VAL A 725 -11.25 25.20 -15.39
N LYS A 726 -10.66 24.20 -16.06
CA LYS A 726 -10.77 23.92 -17.49
C LYS A 726 -11.53 22.64 -17.79
N ARG A 727 -11.43 21.62 -16.92
CA ARG A 727 -12.11 20.33 -17.08
C ARG A 727 -12.84 19.89 -15.81
N ILE A 728 -14.02 19.32 -15.99
CA ILE A 728 -14.75 18.55 -14.97
C ILE A 728 -14.87 17.12 -15.48
N GLU A 729 -14.22 16.18 -14.79
CA GLU A 729 -14.08 14.80 -15.24
C GLU A 729 -15.29 13.91 -14.90
N ARG A 730 -15.22 12.65 -15.35
CA ARG A 730 -16.29 11.68 -15.23
C ARG A 730 -16.84 11.58 -13.80
N SER A 731 -18.16 11.63 -13.70
CA SER A 731 -18.91 11.45 -12.45
C SER A 731 -18.54 12.38 -11.27
N ALA A 732 -17.78 13.46 -11.51
CA ALA A 732 -17.21 14.33 -10.47
C ALA A 732 -18.20 14.83 -9.40
N PHE A 733 -19.45 15.09 -9.77
CA PHE A 733 -20.54 15.55 -8.91
C PHE A 733 -21.79 14.67 -9.08
N THR A 734 -21.64 13.34 -9.08
CA THR A 734 -22.78 12.40 -9.18
C THR A 734 -23.48 12.21 -7.84
N LEU A 735 -24.81 12.03 -7.88
CA LEU A 735 -25.67 11.78 -6.70
C LEU A 735 -25.70 12.93 -5.67
N LEU A 736 -25.71 14.19 -6.13
CA LEU A 736 -26.04 15.32 -5.27
C LEU A 736 -27.55 15.37 -5.01
N SER A 737 -27.95 15.21 -3.74
CA SER A 737 -29.35 15.04 -3.32
C SER A 737 -30.02 16.35 -2.87
N GLN A 738 -29.26 17.39 -2.49
CA GLN A 738 -29.80 18.69 -2.08
C GLN A 738 -30.12 19.62 -3.28
N PRO A 739 -31.00 20.63 -3.10
CA PRO A 739 -31.13 21.71 -4.06
C PRO A 739 -29.82 22.51 -4.12
N ILE A 740 -29.21 22.57 -5.29
CA ILE A 740 -27.94 23.27 -5.53
C ILE A 740 -28.04 24.09 -6.82
N GLU A 741 -27.70 25.38 -6.73
CA GLU A 741 -27.50 26.25 -7.88
C GLU A 741 -26.00 26.40 -8.13
N LEU A 742 -25.48 25.67 -9.12
CA LEU A 742 -24.05 25.57 -9.38
C LEU A 742 -23.65 26.49 -10.54
N THR A 743 -22.80 27.48 -10.27
CA THR A 743 -22.27 28.37 -11.32
C THR A 743 -21.05 27.72 -11.98
N ILE A 744 -21.14 27.42 -13.28
CA ILE A 744 -20.02 26.93 -14.07
C ILE A 744 -19.43 28.09 -14.87
N PRO A 745 -18.17 28.51 -14.63
CA PRO A 745 -17.57 29.59 -15.39
C PRO A 745 -17.33 29.20 -16.86
N SER A 746 -17.41 30.16 -17.78
CA SER A 746 -17.16 29.97 -19.22
C SER A 746 -15.76 29.46 -19.57
N THR A 747 -14.83 29.53 -18.62
CA THR A 747 -13.47 28.99 -18.70
C THR A 747 -13.41 27.46 -18.72
N VAL A 748 -14.47 26.77 -18.29
CA VAL A 748 -14.59 25.31 -18.41
C VAL A 748 -14.80 24.94 -19.88
N GLN A 749 -13.84 24.20 -20.43
CA GLN A 749 -13.79 23.79 -21.83
C GLN A 749 -14.42 22.41 -22.04
N GLU A 750 -14.24 21.51 -21.08
CA GLU A 750 -14.66 20.12 -21.13
C GLU A 750 -15.41 19.70 -19.86
N ILE A 751 -16.53 18.98 -20.06
CA ILE A 751 -17.28 18.32 -18.98
C ILE A 751 -17.60 16.92 -19.47
N GLU A 752 -17.09 15.92 -18.76
CA GLU A 752 -17.16 14.52 -19.17
C GLU A 752 -18.51 13.84 -18.87
N ASN A 753 -18.67 12.62 -19.41
CA ASN A 753 -19.88 11.83 -19.22
C ASN A 753 -20.17 11.62 -17.73
N PHE A 754 -21.45 11.67 -17.36
CA PHE A 754 -21.95 11.46 -16.00
C PHE A 754 -21.47 12.45 -14.94
N ALA A 755 -20.69 13.49 -15.25
CA ALA A 755 -20.20 14.49 -14.28
C ALA A 755 -21.27 15.02 -13.30
N PHE A 756 -22.54 15.11 -13.70
CA PHE A 756 -23.68 15.51 -12.87
C PHE A 756 -24.83 14.47 -12.88
N PHE A 757 -24.52 13.18 -12.86
CA PHE A 757 -25.50 12.10 -12.96
C PHE A 757 -26.37 11.96 -11.70
N GLU A 758 -27.66 11.65 -11.86
CA GLU A 758 -28.68 11.53 -10.79
C GLU A 758 -28.84 12.77 -9.87
N CYS A 759 -28.32 13.94 -10.25
CA CYS A 759 -28.43 15.18 -9.47
C CYS A 759 -29.80 15.86 -9.68
N ARG A 760 -30.86 15.24 -9.16
CA ARG A 760 -32.28 15.53 -9.47
C ARG A 760 -32.75 16.95 -9.12
N LYS A 761 -32.05 17.66 -8.23
CA LYS A 761 -32.39 19.03 -7.79
C LYS A 761 -31.38 20.09 -8.25
N LEU A 762 -30.41 19.71 -9.09
CA LEU A 762 -29.38 20.61 -9.63
C LEU A 762 -29.99 21.65 -10.58
N THR A 763 -29.53 22.90 -10.46
CA THR A 763 -29.71 23.95 -11.48
C THR A 763 -28.34 24.53 -11.85
N LEU A 764 -27.95 24.44 -13.12
CA LEU A 764 -26.68 25.00 -13.59
C LEU A 764 -26.83 26.48 -13.99
N CYS A 765 -26.06 27.36 -13.40
CA CYS A 765 -25.93 28.77 -13.82
C CYS A 765 -24.76 28.87 -14.81
N VAL A 766 -25.05 29.19 -16.07
CA VAL A 766 -24.09 29.07 -17.18
C VAL A 766 -24.16 30.26 -18.14
N GLU A 767 -23.05 30.58 -18.79
CA GLU A 767 -23.05 31.51 -19.93
C GLU A 767 -23.61 30.87 -21.19
N GLU A 768 -24.30 31.67 -22.02
CA GLU A 768 -24.82 31.24 -23.31
C GLU A 768 -23.67 30.74 -24.21
N ASN A 769 -23.88 29.59 -24.87
CA ASN A 769 -22.89 28.91 -25.73
C ASN A 769 -21.58 28.44 -25.03
N SER A 770 -21.49 28.47 -23.70
CA SER A 770 -20.40 27.80 -22.95
C SER A 770 -20.42 26.27 -23.15
N ALA A 771 -19.32 25.59 -22.77
CA ALA A 771 -19.31 24.12 -22.73
C ALA A 771 -20.36 23.57 -21.75
N ALA A 772 -20.51 24.23 -20.59
CA ALA A 772 -21.52 23.93 -19.59
C ALA A 772 -22.95 24.06 -20.13
N HIS A 773 -23.25 25.09 -20.93
CA HIS A 773 -24.55 25.23 -21.59
C HIS A 773 -24.83 24.07 -22.57
N ARG A 774 -23.86 23.71 -23.43
CA ARG A 774 -23.99 22.55 -24.33
C ARG A 774 -24.19 21.24 -23.55
N TYR A 775 -23.46 21.07 -22.44
CA TYR A 775 -23.57 19.91 -21.57
C TYR A 775 -24.95 19.81 -20.91
N ALA A 776 -25.46 20.91 -20.36
CA ALA A 776 -26.76 20.97 -19.71
C ALA A 776 -27.89 20.58 -20.69
N VAL A 777 -27.87 21.16 -21.90
CA VAL A 777 -28.84 20.84 -22.97
C VAL A 777 -28.75 19.38 -23.38
N ARG A 778 -27.54 18.85 -23.64
CA ARG A 778 -27.33 17.45 -24.06
C ARG A 778 -27.85 16.44 -23.03
N ASN A 779 -27.62 16.72 -21.74
CA ASN A 779 -27.96 15.81 -20.64
C ASN A 779 -29.32 16.12 -19.98
N LYS A 780 -30.10 17.07 -20.52
CA LYS A 780 -31.41 17.51 -19.99
C LYS A 780 -31.36 18.02 -18.54
N ILE A 781 -30.23 18.60 -18.13
CA ILE A 781 -30.06 19.22 -16.81
C ILE A 781 -30.72 20.60 -16.83
N LYS A 782 -31.42 20.97 -15.76
CA LYS A 782 -32.03 22.30 -15.60
C LYS A 782 -30.94 23.38 -15.52
N PHE A 783 -31.09 24.48 -16.25
CA PHE A 783 -30.12 25.58 -16.24
C PHE A 783 -30.76 26.97 -16.28
N ARG A 784 -29.99 27.98 -15.86
CA ARG A 784 -30.28 29.42 -15.97
C ARG A 784 -29.14 30.08 -16.73
N LEU A 785 -29.46 30.94 -17.69
CA LEU A 785 -28.45 31.76 -18.36
C LEU A 785 -28.02 32.93 -17.47
N LEU A 786 -26.72 33.13 -17.33
CA LEU A 786 -26.15 34.31 -16.68
C LEU A 786 -26.43 35.56 -17.53
N PRO A 787 -26.68 36.74 -16.91
CA PRO A 787 -26.85 37.98 -17.64
C PRO A 787 -25.57 38.32 -18.41
N LYS A 788 -25.71 38.77 -19.66
CA LYS A 788 -24.56 39.24 -20.44
C LYS A 788 -23.96 40.45 -19.73
N GLU A 789 -22.70 40.34 -19.31
CA GLU A 789 -21.95 41.49 -18.82
C GLU A 789 -22.01 42.58 -19.89
N LYS A 790 -22.54 43.75 -19.52
CA LYS A 790 -22.50 44.91 -20.41
C LYS A 790 -21.05 45.29 -20.53
N GLN A 791 -20.47 45.10 -21.71
CA GLN A 791 -19.23 45.77 -22.06
C GLN A 791 -19.46 47.28 -21.94
N GLU A 792 -18.90 47.89 -20.90
CA GLU A 792 -18.69 49.33 -20.88
C GLU A 792 -17.68 49.64 -21.97
N ASN A 793 -18.20 49.94 -23.17
CA ASN A 793 -17.43 50.56 -24.23
C ASN A 793 -17.04 51.97 -23.77
N GLY A 794 -15.95 52.05 -23.02
CA GLY A 794 -15.24 53.28 -22.67
C GLY A 794 -14.64 53.93 -23.91
N LYS A 795 -15.49 54.51 -24.75
CA LYS A 795 -15.17 55.48 -25.79
C LYS A 795 -16.15 56.64 -25.73
N GLU A 796 -15.76 57.68 -25.00
CA GLU A 796 -15.98 59.09 -25.33
C GLU A 796 -14.81 59.91 -24.79
#